data_AF-X6NA91-F1
#
_entry.id   AF-X6NA91-F1
#
_cell.length_a   1.000
_cell.length_b   1.000
_cell.length_c   1.000
_cell.angle_alpha   90.00
_cell.angle_beta   90.00
_cell.angle_gamma   90.00
#
_symmetry.space_group_name_H-M   'P 1'
#
loop_
_entity.id
_entity.type
_entity.pdbx_description
1 polymer ?
#
loop_
_entity_poly.entity_id
_entity_poly.type
_entity_poly.pdbx_seq_one_letter_code
_entity_poly.pdbx_strand_id
1 'polypeptide(L)'
;MFLLVLIIALVSVVFCEDHVNKFSLTTADLPWTLYGAMVGYNSLTEKIVAIGGESGQSGSANTYYVELDITTVSAGKSGQTTVVQGSPANESQYTLLEHKNAVIEDSIYYLSVGSNMRNLTWEIFNLTTKTKQKKEAGMANVDIVGVTICSDEKTRIFVNILGDKGSNGDYYSQSLEYDVTTEKWTNITNETDGISYAYYGSCVWAEMTEELWLFGGQNYVTGEPLSTIWSISYVNKTLEERGDLAIARMASGAFVLQDSDESKRVLVVGGCLQATSDQKCGISVINSEVLDLNSKIVLGFGPRLNEPLAQFAGIARKNVLWLIGGTSNNDHQSRHMQYLDMSSVQWRQLVFDMTSVDTILVYNSTVVGMNNGSLASVAYQTTSLEDAIEKAIWLSTKNDHMYINFTTNWDMSNQRYHWFVGRDAHVQLGCINPTCTIFGNASVLVQLDVVDKSMDIFIELKDLIIVMLDHQTVSSTYGEIVSADLSSFSVSEINLTIILQYIDFDARSITTHPLYIVSTVGRSNVLILDHIIIRNAGNPFLILQGDPVPTNSPWAIQLSNIEVDSFFLSPVAIGNCTESVFCLINAASIVVNQWDIVDSVAAAALFVQNFGAMAIDKVVFFDVHMSNSPIVVNNGVQLLTDNVHCVDSISGQSGCIYVDTVTSISISRVLCSNSVGDLGACVFTTSFPLLISLITITDLRCESTSSPVYSGCFFSYVINTVTLNNITCDDAFGNSTSCAKLMFFKLAQINGLVATSSSISEFSYAPLHLYRGGTARLRNVVCDYMNGYTSGCVLSLFVTSLSTTNLTCTNTFGGQSGCIASQTIQGDITLNNLAGSTTLSNLICQNSTSVIAPCAYILNVEVMTISALTCNLTMGPGGCIFAAGIDFAFIYDSTAVDTFGIDFGAFYLVTTGVVTVQNALLKNKSHRRHRHQFWRWSSHQCSECYY
;
A
#
# COMPACT_ATOMS: atom_id res chain seq x y z
N MET A 1 -47.64 18.88 -41.12
CA MET A 1 -47.36 19.70 -39.92
C MET A 1 -46.53 18.94 -38.88
N PHE A 2 -46.95 17.76 -38.42
CA PHE A 2 -46.19 17.01 -37.39
C PHE A 2 -44.74 16.69 -37.78
N LEU A 3 -44.49 16.30 -39.04
CA LEU A 3 -43.14 16.05 -39.55
C LEU A 3 -42.27 17.34 -39.63
N LEU A 4 -42.90 18.49 -39.91
CA LEU A 4 -42.20 19.77 -39.98
C LEU A 4 -41.84 20.29 -38.58
N VAL A 5 -42.73 20.08 -37.61
CA VAL A 5 -42.47 20.38 -36.19
C VAL A 5 -41.44 19.43 -35.61
N LEU A 6 -41.43 18.15 -36.00
CA LEU A 6 -40.42 17.18 -35.57
C LEU A 6 -39.04 17.50 -36.18
N ILE A 7 -38.98 17.93 -37.43
CA ILE A 7 -37.72 18.37 -38.06
C ILE A 7 -37.24 19.67 -37.42
N ILE A 8 -38.11 20.64 -37.14
CA ILE A 8 -37.72 21.86 -36.41
C ILE A 8 -37.25 21.53 -35.00
N ALA A 9 -37.94 20.62 -34.29
CA ALA A 9 -37.57 20.14 -32.96
C ALA A 9 -36.24 19.37 -32.97
N LEU A 10 -36.01 18.49 -33.94
CA LEU A 10 -34.75 17.75 -34.11
C LEU A 10 -33.60 18.66 -34.57
N VAL A 11 -33.86 19.68 -35.39
CA VAL A 11 -32.87 20.69 -35.78
C VAL A 11 -32.54 21.62 -34.59
N SER A 12 -33.50 21.89 -33.69
CA SER A 12 -33.24 22.60 -32.43
C SER A 12 -32.63 21.75 -31.31
N VAL A 13 -32.52 20.42 -31.48
CA VAL A 13 -31.90 19.51 -30.50
C VAL A 13 -30.50 19.04 -30.94
N VAL A 14 -30.07 19.36 -32.17
CA VAL A 14 -28.75 18.95 -32.72
C VAL A 14 -27.66 20.04 -32.61
N PHE A 15 -27.97 21.23 -32.08
CA PHE A 15 -26.93 22.23 -31.72
C PHE A 15 -27.29 22.94 -30.43
N CYS A 16 -27.14 22.25 -29.32
CA CYS A 16 -26.90 22.88 -28.02
C CYS A 16 -25.94 21.98 -27.24
N GLU A 17 -24.80 21.63 -27.85
CA GLU A 17 -23.60 21.60 -27.01
C GLU A 17 -23.45 23.05 -26.55
N ASP A 18 -23.78 23.32 -25.28
CA ASP A 18 -23.31 24.53 -24.62
C ASP A 18 -21.78 24.45 -24.64
N HIS A 19 -21.19 24.86 -25.76
CA HIS A 19 -19.77 25.12 -25.87
C HIS A 19 -19.49 26.37 -25.03
N VAL A 20 -19.44 26.20 -23.72
CA VAL A 20 -18.67 27.10 -22.87
C VAL A 20 -17.25 26.99 -23.42
N ASN A 21 -16.77 28.04 -24.11
CA ASN A 21 -15.46 28.02 -24.74
C ASN A 21 -14.40 27.66 -23.69
N LYS A 22 -13.71 26.53 -23.90
CA LYS A 22 -12.60 26.08 -23.07
C LYS A 22 -11.30 26.63 -23.64
N PHE A 23 -10.27 26.76 -22.79
CA PHE A 23 -8.91 26.84 -23.34
C PHE A 23 -8.68 25.60 -24.20
N SER A 24 -8.23 25.80 -25.43
CA SER A 24 -8.03 24.73 -26.40
C SER A 24 -6.56 24.62 -26.76
N LEU A 25 -6.06 23.40 -26.90
CA LEU A 25 -4.70 23.13 -27.37
C LEU A 25 -4.65 23.21 -28.89
N THR A 26 -3.61 23.83 -29.43
CA THR A 26 -3.30 23.69 -30.86
C THR A 26 -2.73 22.30 -31.15
N THR A 27 -3.00 21.71 -32.31
CA THR A 27 -2.38 20.43 -32.73
C THR A 27 -0.89 20.55 -33.08
N ALA A 28 -0.37 21.77 -33.22
CA ALA A 28 1.01 22.03 -33.56
C ALA A 28 1.77 22.44 -32.29
N ASP A 29 2.35 21.47 -31.58
CA ASP A 29 3.19 21.78 -30.42
C ASP A 29 4.40 22.62 -30.82
N LEU A 30 4.93 23.38 -29.85
CA LEU A 30 6.20 24.06 -30.00
C LEU A 30 7.32 23.00 -30.15
N PRO A 31 8.27 23.23 -31.07
CA PRO A 31 9.39 22.30 -31.27
C PRO A 31 10.32 22.19 -30.07
N TRP A 32 10.27 23.17 -29.17
CA TRP A 32 10.95 23.20 -27.89
C TRP A 32 10.13 24.07 -26.92
N THR A 33 10.52 24.06 -25.66
CA THR A 33 9.86 24.80 -24.60
C THR A 33 10.31 26.26 -24.58
N LEU A 34 9.37 27.19 -24.45
CA LEU A 34 9.63 28.63 -24.44
C LEU A 34 9.37 29.18 -23.04
N TYR A 35 10.41 29.35 -22.25
CA TYR A 35 10.35 30.00 -20.93
C TYR A 35 10.73 31.48 -21.05
N GLY A 36 9.85 32.39 -20.61
CA GLY A 36 10.15 33.84 -20.65
C GLY A 36 10.37 34.38 -22.07
N ALA A 37 9.61 33.88 -23.05
CA ALA A 37 9.68 34.40 -24.42
C ALA A 37 8.96 35.74 -24.54
N MET A 38 9.50 36.64 -25.36
CA MET A 38 8.82 37.87 -25.77
C MET A 38 7.83 37.56 -26.88
N VAL A 39 6.68 38.24 -26.93
CA VAL A 39 5.66 37.98 -27.96
C VAL A 39 5.20 39.26 -28.63
N GLY A 40 4.96 39.18 -29.94
CA GLY A 40 4.42 40.27 -30.75
C GLY A 40 3.49 39.77 -31.86
N TYR A 41 2.88 40.72 -32.56
CA TYR A 41 1.95 40.45 -33.66
C TYR A 41 2.40 41.20 -34.91
N ASN A 42 2.61 40.49 -36.00
CA ASN A 42 2.87 41.08 -37.31
C ASN A 42 1.54 41.28 -38.02
N SER A 43 1.11 42.54 -38.14
CA SER A 43 -0.20 42.88 -38.71
C SER A 43 -0.30 42.63 -40.22
N LEU A 44 0.82 42.73 -40.95
CA LEU A 44 0.87 42.53 -42.40
C LEU A 44 0.70 41.06 -42.81
N THR A 45 1.21 40.15 -42.00
CA THR A 45 1.18 38.70 -42.27
C THR A 45 0.20 37.93 -41.39
N GLU A 46 -0.49 38.63 -40.48
CA GLU A 46 -1.39 38.05 -39.48
C GLU A 46 -0.76 36.91 -38.68
N LYS A 47 0.48 37.12 -38.22
CA LYS A 47 1.26 36.12 -37.47
C LYS A 47 1.56 36.58 -36.06
N ILE A 48 1.45 35.66 -35.10
CA ILE A 48 2.03 35.84 -33.77
C ILE A 48 3.49 35.41 -33.84
N VAL A 49 4.38 36.21 -33.26
CA VAL A 49 5.82 35.96 -33.26
C VAL A 49 6.31 35.88 -31.82
N ALA A 50 6.80 34.71 -31.41
CA ALA A 50 7.41 34.50 -30.11
C ALA A 50 8.93 34.42 -30.26
N ILE A 51 9.66 35.25 -29.52
CA ILE A 51 11.10 35.49 -29.67
C ILE A 51 11.81 35.27 -28.34
N GLY A 52 12.90 34.52 -28.37
CA GLY A 52 13.74 34.31 -27.20
C GLY A 52 13.20 33.28 -26.22
N GLY A 53 13.47 33.51 -24.95
CA GLY A 53 13.29 32.54 -23.87
C GLY A 53 14.43 31.52 -23.78
N GLU A 54 14.47 30.77 -22.69
CA GLU A 54 15.37 29.63 -22.52
C GLU A 54 14.76 28.41 -23.21
N SER A 55 15.50 27.78 -24.14
CA SER A 55 15.11 26.48 -24.66
C SER A 55 15.41 25.42 -23.60
N GLY A 56 14.42 24.66 -23.14
CA GLY A 56 14.57 23.67 -22.06
C GLY A 56 15.60 22.56 -22.21
N GLN A 57 16.39 22.57 -23.27
CA GLN A 57 17.48 21.63 -23.54
C GLN A 57 18.84 22.14 -23.05
N SER A 58 18.99 23.45 -22.80
CA SER A 58 20.20 24.06 -22.22
C SER A 58 19.85 25.41 -21.58
N GLY A 59 20.59 25.84 -20.55
CA GLY A 59 20.44 27.19 -19.96
C GLY A 59 20.89 28.34 -20.87
N SER A 60 20.95 28.13 -22.19
CA SER A 60 21.35 29.14 -23.17
C SER A 60 20.12 29.83 -23.75
N ALA A 61 20.19 31.15 -23.93
CA ALA A 61 19.15 31.91 -24.61
C ALA A 61 18.93 31.39 -26.04
N ASN A 62 17.67 31.21 -26.41
CA ASN A 62 17.31 30.69 -27.72
C ASN A 62 17.62 31.70 -28.82
N THR A 63 18.28 31.31 -29.91
CA THR A 63 18.57 32.19 -31.06
C THR A 63 17.51 32.11 -32.17
N TYR A 64 16.51 31.25 -32.01
CA TYR A 64 15.38 31.05 -32.91
C TYR A 64 14.16 31.85 -32.45
N TYR A 65 13.22 32.11 -33.37
CA TYR A 65 11.88 32.59 -33.05
C TYR A 65 10.83 31.74 -33.76
N VAL A 66 9.65 31.67 -33.14
CA VAL A 66 8.50 30.90 -33.60
C VAL A 66 7.48 31.86 -34.20
N GLU A 67 7.11 31.62 -35.45
CA GLU A 67 5.99 32.29 -36.10
C GLU A 67 4.77 31.34 -36.10
N LEU A 68 3.63 31.83 -35.62
CA LEU A 68 2.35 31.15 -35.63
C LEU A 68 1.38 31.88 -36.56
N ASP A 69 0.93 31.20 -37.61
CA ASP A 69 -0.11 31.70 -38.51
C ASP A 69 -1.50 31.51 -37.87
N ILE A 70 -2.17 32.62 -37.56
CA ILE A 70 -3.49 32.61 -36.90
C ILE A 70 -4.66 32.83 -37.88
N THR A 71 -4.40 32.93 -39.18
CA THR A 71 -5.45 33.13 -40.21
C THR A 71 -6.43 31.95 -40.30
N THR A 72 -5.96 30.74 -39.97
CA THR A 72 -6.70 29.48 -40.14
C THR A 72 -7.35 28.95 -38.85
N VAL A 73 -6.96 29.48 -37.69
CA VAL A 73 -7.40 28.97 -36.38
C VAL A 73 -8.84 29.35 -36.08
N SER A 74 -9.29 30.53 -36.56
CA SER A 74 -10.70 30.95 -36.46
C SER A 74 -11.70 29.97 -37.11
N ALA A 75 -11.23 29.00 -37.90
CA ALA A 75 -12.03 27.96 -38.53
C ALA A 75 -11.84 26.56 -37.90
N GLY A 76 -11.24 26.46 -36.71
CA GLY A 76 -11.01 25.19 -36.00
C GLY A 76 -9.99 24.27 -36.68
N LYS A 77 -9.09 24.82 -37.53
CA LYS A 77 -8.03 24.08 -38.22
C LYS A 77 -6.65 24.40 -37.64
N SER A 78 -5.76 23.41 -37.73
CA SER A 78 -4.38 23.45 -37.25
C SER A 78 -3.62 24.70 -37.75
N GLY A 79 -3.22 25.58 -36.83
CA GLY A 79 -2.23 26.62 -37.14
C GLY A 79 -0.89 25.97 -37.51
N GLN A 80 -0.19 26.52 -38.50
CA GLN A 80 1.17 26.07 -38.83
C GLN A 80 2.19 26.83 -37.97
N THR A 81 2.99 26.11 -37.20
CA THR A 81 4.17 26.65 -36.51
C THR A 81 5.37 26.63 -37.45
N THR A 82 6.03 27.77 -37.63
CA THR A 82 7.26 27.87 -38.41
C THR A 82 8.40 28.34 -37.51
N VAL A 83 9.49 27.58 -37.49
CA VAL A 83 10.75 27.98 -36.86
C VAL A 83 11.59 28.76 -37.85
N VAL A 84 12.01 29.96 -37.48
CA VAL A 84 12.90 30.77 -38.31
C VAL A 84 14.27 30.89 -37.64
N GLN A 85 15.34 30.66 -38.43
CA GLN A 85 16.71 30.71 -37.95
C GLN A 85 17.23 32.13 -37.76
N GLY A 86 17.81 32.40 -36.59
CA GLY A 86 18.56 33.61 -36.26
C GLY A 86 17.69 34.82 -35.96
N SER A 87 17.81 35.37 -34.75
CA SER A 87 17.22 36.67 -34.39
C SER A 87 18.22 37.55 -33.65
N PRO A 88 18.44 38.80 -34.10
CA PRO A 88 19.22 39.76 -33.34
C PRO A 88 18.51 40.18 -32.04
N ALA A 89 17.22 39.84 -31.86
CA ALA A 89 16.45 40.22 -30.67
C ALA A 89 17.13 39.79 -29.36
N ASN A 90 17.68 38.56 -29.34
CA ASN A 90 18.28 37.99 -28.13
C ASN A 90 19.76 38.38 -27.95
N GLU A 91 20.35 39.09 -28.91
CA GLU A 91 21.72 39.58 -28.84
C GLU A 91 21.75 40.93 -28.11
N SER A 92 22.05 40.95 -26.81
CA SER A 92 22.37 42.19 -26.09
C SER A 92 23.72 42.10 -25.39
N GLN A 93 24.39 43.25 -25.29
CA GLN A 93 25.61 43.43 -24.48
C GLN A 93 25.28 43.76 -23.01
N TYR A 94 23.99 43.87 -22.72
CA TYR A 94 23.38 44.29 -21.47
C TYR A 94 22.45 43.19 -20.96
N THR A 95 22.17 43.16 -19.66
CA THR A 95 21.28 42.17 -19.06
C THR A 95 19.83 42.51 -19.42
N LEU A 96 19.08 41.53 -19.95
CA LEU A 96 17.64 41.69 -20.23
C LEU A 96 16.85 41.57 -18.92
N LEU A 97 15.92 42.49 -18.65
CA LEU A 97 15.08 42.44 -17.43
C LEU A 97 13.87 41.54 -17.67
N GLU A 98 13.92 40.31 -17.13
CA GLU A 98 12.81 39.34 -17.09
C GLU A 98 12.12 39.03 -18.44
N HIS A 99 12.75 39.43 -19.56
CA HIS A 99 12.19 39.34 -20.92
C HIS A 99 10.76 39.92 -21.05
N LYS A 100 10.39 40.86 -20.17
CA LYS A 100 9.11 41.56 -20.25
C LYS A 100 9.11 42.47 -21.46
N ASN A 101 8.05 42.44 -22.25
CA ASN A 101 7.93 43.25 -23.44
C ASN A 101 6.57 43.96 -23.53
N ALA A 102 6.58 45.09 -24.23
CA ALA A 102 5.39 45.71 -24.78
C ALA A 102 5.40 45.60 -26.30
N VAL A 103 4.21 45.64 -26.89
CA VAL A 103 4.05 45.69 -28.34
C VAL A 103 3.39 47.01 -28.70
N ILE A 104 4.02 47.74 -29.63
CA ILE A 104 3.45 48.90 -30.29
C ILE A 104 3.59 48.68 -31.79
N GLU A 105 2.46 48.68 -32.50
CA GLU A 105 2.40 48.33 -33.92
C GLU A 105 3.11 46.99 -34.20
N ASP A 106 4.01 46.96 -35.20
CA ASP A 106 4.81 45.79 -35.58
C ASP A 106 6.16 45.72 -34.81
N SER A 107 6.29 46.35 -33.63
CA SER A 107 7.56 46.38 -32.88
C SER A 107 7.40 45.86 -31.45
N ILE A 108 8.35 45.00 -31.04
CA ILE A 108 8.52 44.52 -29.68
C ILE A 108 9.52 45.43 -28.97
N TYR A 109 9.10 46.06 -27.89
CA TYR A 109 9.91 46.90 -27.01
C TYR A 109 10.21 46.15 -25.73
N TYR A 110 11.48 46.04 -25.35
CA TYR A 110 11.93 45.37 -24.13
C TYR A 110 13.15 46.08 -23.56
N LEU A 111 13.34 45.94 -22.25
CA LEU A 111 14.36 46.70 -21.53
C LEU A 111 15.61 45.85 -21.27
N SER A 112 16.77 46.48 -21.48
CA SER A 112 18.07 45.96 -21.06
C SER A 112 18.78 46.96 -20.15
N VAL A 113 19.67 46.47 -19.28
CA VAL A 113 20.39 47.28 -18.29
C VAL A 113 21.89 47.05 -18.37
N GLY A 114 22.63 48.15 -18.25
CA GLY A 114 24.09 48.16 -18.19
C GLY A 114 24.68 47.41 -17.00
N SER A 115 26.02 47.34 -16.96
CA SER A 115 26.76 46.83 -15.82
C SER A 115 26.37 47.61 -14.54
N ASN A 116 26.05 46.87 -13.47
CA ASN A 116 25.55 47.34 -12.17
C ASN A 116 24.06 47.74 -12.10
N MET A 117 23.18 47.19 -12.95
CA MET A 117 21.73 47.46 -12.91
C MET A 117 21.34 48.94 -13.09
N ARG A 118 22.21 49.71 -13.75
CA ARG A 118 21.99 51.11 -14.13
C ARG A 118 21.96 51.29 -15.65
N ASN A 119 21.40 52.41 -16.10
CA ASN A 119 21.30 52.81 -17.51
C ASN A 119 20.36 51.90 -18.30
N LEU A 120 19.06 52.16 -18.19
CA LEU A 120 18.04 51.52 -19.00
C LEU A 120 18.28 51.80 -20.49
N THR A 121 18.15 50.76 -21.31
CA THR A 121 18.19 50.86 -22.77
C THR A 121 16.96 50.17 -23.32
N TRP A 122 16.27 50.85 -24.24
CA TRP A 122 15.27 50.21 -25.07
C TRP A 122 15.95 49.37 -26.15
N GLU A 123 15.62 48.09 -26.15
CA GLU A 123 15.87 47.17 -27.24
C GLU A 123 14.55 47.08 -28.02
N ILE A 124 14.57 47.43 -29.30
CA ILE A 124 13.37 47.50 -30.14
C ILE A 124 13.57 46.55 -31.31
N PHE A 125 12.72 45.53 -31.41
CA PHE A 125 12.75 44.57 -32.50
C PHE A 125 11.53 44.77 -33.41
N ASN A 126 11.79 45.14 -34.66
CA ASN A 126 10.73 45.28 -35.66
C ASN A 126 10.43 43.92 -36.31
N LEU A 127 9.19 43.46 -36.17
CA LEU A 127 8.71 42.16 -36.64
C LEU A 127 8.65 42.06 -38.16
N THR A 128 8.48 43.19 -38.84
CA THR A 128 8.33 43.27 -40.30
C THR A 128 9.69 43.27 -40.99
N THR A 129 10.61 44.15 -40.56
CA THR A 129 11.97 44.22 -41.12
C THR A 129 12.92 43.19 -40.51
N LYS A 130 12.53 42.57 -39.39
CA LYS A 130 13.35 41.61 -38.62
C LYS A 130 14.67 42.21 -38.14
N THR A 131 14.67 43.52 -37.89
CA THR A 131 15.85 44.28 -37.44
C THR A 131 15.69 44.73 -36.00
N LYS A 132 16.80 44.73 -35.27
CA LYS A 132 16.89 45.28 -33.92
C LYS A 132 17.54 46.67 -33.94
N GLN A 133 16.99 47.59 -33.17
CA GLN A 133 17.60 48.88 -32.88
C GLN A 133 17.71 49.10 -31.38
N LYS A 134 18.76 49.81 -30.97
CA LYS A 134 19.02 50.20 -29.58
C LYS A 134 18.75 51.67 -29.40
N LYS A 135 18.18 52.02 -28.25
CA LYS A 135 17.93 53.41 -27.89
C LYS A 135 18.14 53.59 -26.40
N GLU A 136 19.17 54.35 -26.04
CA GLU A 136 19.42 54.69 -24.65
C GLU A 136 18.21 55.42 -24.09
N ALA A 137 17.62 54.88 -23.02
CA ALA A 137 16.58 55.56 -22.29
C ALA A 137 17.28 56.53 -21.34
N GLY A 138 17.27 57.84 -21.65
CA GLY A 138 17.91 58.88 -20.85
C GLY A 138 17.28 59.13 -19.46
N MET A 139 17.01 58.06 -18.71
CA MET A 139 16.45 58.09 -17.37
C MET A 139 17.58 58.23 -16.33
N ALA A 140 17.35 59.02 -15.29
CA ALA A 140 18.32 59.24 -14.22
C ALA A 140 18.66 57.92 -13.49
N ASN A 141 19.88 57.80 -12.94
CA ASN A 141 20.43 56.64 -12.23
C ASN A 141 19.45 56.02 -11.22
N VAL A 142 18.73 54.97 -11.62
CA VAL A 142 17.89 54.15 -10.77
C VAL A 142 18.48 52.73 -10.73
N ASP A 143 18.65 52.18 -9.52
CA ASP A 143 19.04 50.78 -9.31
C ASP A 143 17.78 49.92 -9.38
N ILE A 144 17.61 49.17 -10.47
CA ILE A 144 16.38 48.42 -10.77
C ILE A 144 16.52 46.98 -10.30
N VAL A 145 15.51 46.51 -9.58
CA VAL A 145 15.40 45.14 -9.06
C VAL A 145 14.40 44.32 -9.89
N GLY A 146 13.28 44.94 -10.27
CA GLY A 146 12.19 44.29 -10.99
C GLY A 146 11.47 45.23 -11.94
N VAL A 147 10.86 44.68 -13.00
CA VAL A 147 10.08 45.48 -13.96
C VAL A 147 8.82 44.76 -14.42
N THR A 148 7.74 45.51 -14.57
CA THR A 148 6.51 45.06 -15.23
C THR A 148 6.10 46.09 -16.29
N ILE A 149 5.86 45.64 -17.52
CA ILE A 149 5.64 46.49 -18.70
C ILE A 149 4.28 46.16 -19.33
N CYS A 150 3.55 47.19 -19.75
CA CYS A 150 2.37 47.08 -20.60
C CYS A 150 2.27 48.32 -21.50
N SER A 151 1.39 48.31 -22.49
CA SER A 151 1.18 49.44 -23.40
C SER A 151 -0.29 49.76 -23.58
N ASP A 152 -0.56 50.95 -24.12
CA ASP A 152 -1.88 51.29 -24.68
C ASP A 152 -2.09 50.78 -26.12
N GLU A 153 -1.14 49.95 -26.60
CA GLU A 153 -1.03 49.39 -27.95
C GLU A 153 -0.86 50.43 -29.09
N LYS A 154 -0.88 51.74 -28.77
CA LYS A 154 -0.88 52.83 -29.76
C LYS A 154 0.44 53.60 -29.73
N THR A 155 0.74 54.27 -28.63
CA THR A 155 1.87 55.21 -28.55
C THR A 155 2.61 55.21 -27.22
N ARG A 156 2.05 54.59 -26.18
CA ARG A 156 2.59 54.70 -24.81
C ARG A 156 2.94 53.34 -24.26
N ILE A 157 4.11 53.28 -23.63
CA ILE A 157 4.57 52.13 -22.88
C ILE A 157 4.66 52.53 -21.41
N PHE A 158 3.98 51.78 -20.56
CA PHE A 158 3.99 51.94 -19.12
C PHE A 158 5.05 51.00 -18.53
N VAL A 159 6.00 51.56 -17.80
CA VAL A 159 7.10 50.84 -17.17
C VAL A 159 6.99 51.01 -15.67
N ASN A 160 6.67 49.92 -14.99
CA ASN A 160 6.56 49.84 -13.55
C ASN A 160 7.85 49.25 -13.01
N ILE A 161 8.58 50.00 -12.19
CA ILE A 161 9.87 49.60 -11.65
C ILE A 161 9.76 49.31 -10.16
N LEU A 162 10.48 48.28 -9.72
CA LEU A 162 10.88 48.09 -8.33
C LEU A 162 12.36 48.49 -8.24
N GLY A 163 12.67 49.51 -7.45
CA GLY A 163 14.03 50.02 -7.27
C GLY A 163 14.57 49.83 -5.86
N ASP A 164 15.90 49.80 -5.72
CA ASP A 164 16.63 49.70 -4.44
C ASP A 164 17.22 51.08 -4.05
N LYS A 165 17.07 51.47 -2.78
CA LYS A 165 17.66 52.70 -2.22
C LYS A 165 19.09 52.50 -1.68
N GLY A 166 19.65 51.30 -1.78
CA GLY A 166 21.07 50.98 -1.71
C GLY A 166 21.75 51.00 -0.34
N SER A 167 21.16 51.59 0.72
CA SER A 167 21.84 51.73 2.03
C SER A 167 21.16 51.08 3.24
N ASN A 168 19.86 50.76 3.16
CA ASN A 168 19.10 50.12 4.25
C ASN A 168 18.32 48.86 3.84
N GLY A 169 18.39 48.43 2.58
CA GLY A 169 17.51 47.39 2.03
C GLY A 169 16.07 47.87 1.78
N ASP A 170 15.83 49.18 1.82
CA ASP A 170 14.54 49.78 1.49
C ASP A 170 14.35 49.80 -0.03
N TYR A 171 13.21 49.30 -0.48
CA TYR A 171 12.79 49.30 -1.89
C TYR A 171 11.63 50.28 -2.11
N TYR A 172 11.50 50.73 -3.36
CA TYR A 172 10.39 51.57 -3.79
C TYR A 172 9.80 51.06 -5.10
N SER A 173 8.51 51.30 -5.30
CA SER A 173 7.89 51.14 -6.61
C SER A 173 7.57 52.49 -7.24
N GLN A 174 7.71 52.57 -8.56
CA GLN A 174 7.36 53.74 -9.35
C GLN A 174 6.83 53.33 -10.73
N SER A 175 5.91 54.11 -11.28
CA SER A 175 5.37 53.94 -12.63
C SER A 175 5.75 55.11 -13.53
N LEU A 176 6.22 54.75 -14.70
CA LEU A 176 6.77 55.64 -15.71
C LEU A 176 6.05 55.43 -17.03
N GLU A 177 5.98 56.48 -17.81
CA GLU A 177 5.50 56.45 -19.19
C GLU A 177 6.66 56.70 -20.13
N TYR A 178 6.72 55.92 -21.20
CA TYR A 178 7.51 56.21 -22.38
C TYR A 178 6.59 56.42 -23.59
N ASP A 179 6.58 57.64 -24.11
CA ASP A 179 5.89 57.96 -25.36
C ASP A 179 6.82 57.68 -26.53
N VAL A 180 6.46 56.71 -27.36
CA VAL A 180 7.29 56.25 -28.49
C VAL A 180 7.33 57.27 -29.62
N THR A 181 6.36 58.18 -29.70
CA THR A 181 6.26 59.20 -30.77
C THR A 181 7.12 60.41 -30.47
N THR A 182 7.09 60.88 -29.22
CA THR A 182 7.90 62.01 -28.76
C THR A 182 9.25 61.59 -28.20
N GLU A 183 9.43 60.27 -27.98
CA GLU A 183 10.63 59.65 -27.44
C GLU A 183 10.96 60.11 -26.01
N LYS A 184 9.95 60.52 -25.25
CA LYS A 184 10.11 61.13 -23.92
C LYS A 184 9.60 60.23 -22.80
N TRP A 185 10.31 60.31 -21.68
CA TRP A 185 9.92 59.70 -20.41
C TRP A 185 9.15 60.69 -19.54
N THR A 186 8.12 60.21 -18.87
CA THR A 186 7.33 60.99 -17.91
C THR A 186 7.03 60.15 -16.67
N ASN A 187 7.17 60.74 -15.49
CA ASN A 187 6.74 60.08 -14.25
C ASN A 187 5.21 60.11 -14.15
N ILE A 188 4.60 58.93 -13.99
CA ILE A 188 3.18 58.79 -13.70
C ILE A 188 2.97 58.87 -12.20
N THR A 189 3.77 58.14 -11.43
CA THR A 189 3.73 58.18 -9.96
C THR A 189 5.06 58.65 -9.37
N ASN A 190 5.01 59.11 -8.13
CA ASN A 190 6.21 59.30 -7.31
C ASN A 190 6.66 57.96 -6.72
N GLU A 191 7.90 57.89 -6.23
CA GLU A 191 8.40 56.73 -5.51
C GLU A 191 7.50 56.40 -4.32
N THR A 192 7.09 55.13 -4.21
CA THR A 192 6.24 54.63 -3.13
C THR A 192 6.96 53.51 -2.40
N ASP A 193 7.22 53.70 -1.11
CA ASP A 193 8.04 52.81 -0.30
C ASP A 193 7.25 51.56 0.14
N GLY A 194 7.91 50.40 0.17
CA GLY A 194 7.34 49.17 0.74
C GLY A 194 6.24 48.49 -0.09
N ILE A 195 6.08 48.86 -1.36
CA ILE A 195 5.14 48.22 -2.31
C ILE A 195 5.93 47.53 -3.43
N SER A 196 5.52 46.31 -3.84
CA SER A 196 6.22 45.48 -4.83
C SER A 196 5.37 45.08 -6.04
N TYR A 197 4.56 45.98 -6.61
CA TYR A 197 3.71 45.67 -7.78
C TYR A 197 4.47 45.45 -9.10
N ALA A 198 5.78 45.75 -9.11
CA ALA A 198 6.60 45.71 -10.31
C ALA A 198 7.47 44.44 -10.44
N TYR A 199 7.56 43.59 -9.41
CA TYR A 199 8.41 42.39 -9.42
C TYR A 199 7.59 41.12 -9.67
N TYR A 200 7.87 40.41 -10.77
CA TYR A 200 7.06 39.30 -11.28
C TYR A 200 5.55 39.61 -11.41
N GLY A 201 5.17 40.89 -11.48
CA GLY A 201 3.78 41.32 -11.64
C GLY A 201 3.29 41.18 -13.08
N SER A 202 2.02 41.53 -13.28
CA SER A 202 1.42 41.76 -14.59
C SER A 202 0.68 43.09 -14.59
N CYS A 203 0.60 43.75 -15.76
CA CYS A 203 -0.11 45.01 -15.88
C CYS A 203 -0.90 45.12 -17.18
N VAL A 204 -1.96 45.92 -17.16
CA VAL A 204 -2.77 46.26 -18.33
C VAL A 204 -3.21 47.72 -18.31
N TRP A 205 -3.32 48.32 -19.50
CA TRP A 205 -3.95 49.63 -19.67
C TRP A 205 -5.46 49.48 -19.92
N ALA A 206 -6.27 50.15 -19.11
CA ALA A 206 -7.72 50.18 -19.27
C ALA A 206 -8.19 51.55 -19.79
N GLU A 207 -8.34 51.69 -21.12
CA GLU A 207 -8.74 52.95 -21.76
C GLU A 207 -10.08 53.49 -21.23
N MET A 208 -11.01 52.62 -20.83
CA MET A 208 -12.35 53.02 -20.34
C MET A 208 -12.30 53.74 -19.00
N THR A 209 -11.33 53.42 -18.14
CA THR A 209 -11.19 54.07 -16.82
C THR A 209 -9.98 55.01 -16.76
N GLU A 210 -9.19 55.09 -17.85
CA GLU A 210 -7.92 55.81 -17.92
C GLU A 210 -6.97 55.44 -16.76
N GLU A 211 -6.95 54.15 -16.41
CA GLU A 211 -6.14 53.61 -15.34
C GLU A 211 -5.19 52.51 -15.83
N LEU A 212 -4.02 52.49 -15.21
CA LEU A 212 -3.09 51.38 -15.29
C LEU A 212 -3.40 50.40 -14.15
N TRP A 213 -3.70 49.14 -14.48
CA TRP A 213 -4.02 48.11 -13.50
C TRP A 213 -2.86 47.12 -13.38
N LEU A 214 -2.53 46.76 -12.13
CA LEU A 214 -1.41 45.93 -11.74
C LEU A 214 -1.93 44.77 -10.89
N PHE A 215 -1.51 43.54 -11.20
CA PHE A 215 -2.05 42.33 -10.59
C PHE A 215 -0.95 41.44 -10.04
N GLY A 216 -1.05 41.14 -8.74
CA GLY A 216 -0.18 40.21 -8.03
C GLY A 216 1.29 40.59 -8.10
N GLY A 217 2.15 39.59 -8.24
CA GLY A 217 3.61 39.75 -8.22
C GLY A 217 4.23 38.99 -7.06
N GLN A 218 5.48 39.33 -6.73
CA GLN A 218 6.21 38.71 -5.64
C GLN A 218 6.67 39.77 -4.65
N ASN A 219 6.44 39.52 -3.37
CA ASN A 219 7.03 40.31 -2.31
C ASN A 219 8.56 40.10 -2.35
N TYR A 220 9.31 41.15 -2.63
CA TYR A 220 10.76 41.04 -2.78
C TYR A 220 11.48 40.63 -1.49
N VAL A 221 10.90 40.93 -0.32
CA VAL A 221 11.51 40.63 0.98
C VAL A 221 11.19 39.20 1.41
N THR A 222 9.93 38.79 1.33
CA THR A 222 9.49 37.45 1.80
C THR A 222 9.58 36.38 0.72
N GLY A 223 9.64 36.76 -0.55
CA GLY A 223 9.56 35.86 -1.69
C GLY A 223 8.15 35.33 -1.95
N GLU A 224 7.16 35.76 -1.17
CA GLU A 224 5.78 35.25 -1.26
C GLU A 224 5.01 35.88 -2.44
N PRO A 225 4.11 35.14 -3.10
CA PRO A 225 3.24 35.69 -4.13
C PRO A 225 2.24 36.68 -3.53
N LEU A 226 1.89 37.72 -4.30
CA LEU A 226 0.95 38.76 -3.91
C LEU A 226 -0.44 38.52 -4.53
N SER A 227 -1.51 38.77 -3.76
CA SER A 227 -2.89 38.81 -4.26
C SER A 227 -3.31 40.21 -4.70
N THR A 228 -2.62 41.24 -4.22
CA THR A 228 -3.09 42.62 -4.29
C THR A 228 -3.24 43.12 -5.73
N ILE A 229 -4.30 43.88 -5.94
CA ILE A 229 -4.61 44.58 -7.19
C ILE A 229 -4.41 46.08 -6.93
N TRP A 230 -3.52 46.70 -7.69
CA TRP A 230 -3.35 48.14 -7.67
C TRP A 230 -3.88 48.75 -8.97
N SER A 231 -4.37 49.99 -8.86
CA SER A 231 -4.64 50.83 -10.02
C SER A 231 -3.92 52.16 -9.87
N ILE A 232 -3.48 52.71 -10.98
CA ILE A 232 -2.90 54.05 -11.04
C ILE A 232 -3.77 54.88 -11.98
N SER A 233 -4.41 55.92 -11.43
CA SER A 233 -5.15 56.89 -12.23
C SER A 233 -4.19 57.73 -13.05
N TYR A 234 -4.32 57.67 -14.38
CA TYR A 234 -3.49 58.48 -15.26
C TYR A 234 -3.75 59.97 -15.10
N VAL A 235 -5.02 60.34 -14.85
CA VAL A 235 -5.46 61.73 -14.66
C VAL A 235 -4.92 62.29 -13.34
N ASN A 236 -5.09 61.55 -12.25
CA ASN A 236 -4.80 62.05 -10.90
C ASN A 236 -3.40 61.69 -10.41
N LYS A 237 -2.69 60.81 -11.11
CA LYS A 237 -1.36 60.31 -10.74
C LYS A 237 -1.31 59.65 -9.36
N THR A 238 -2.44 59.08 -8.94
CA THR A 238 -2.61 58.41 -7.64
C THR A 238 -2.60 56.90 -7.80
N LEU A 239 -1.79 56.24 -6.95
CA LEU A 239 -1.82 54.80 -6.73
C LEU A 239 -2.91 54.47 -5.71
N GLU A 240 -3.79 53.54 -6.04
CA GLU A 240 -4.85 53.06 -5.17
C GLU A 240 -4.88 51.54 -5.16
N GLU A 241 -4.96 50.96 -3.98
CA GLU A 241 -5.27 49.54 -3.80
C GLU A 241 -6.75 49.31 -4.10
N ARG A 242 -7.05 48.33 -4.95
CA ARG A 242 -8.40 48.06 -5.49
C ARG A 242 -9.03 46.78 -4.95
N GLY A 243 -8.29 46.01 -4.17
CA GLY A 243 -8.71 44.72 -3.63
C GLY A 243 -7.67 43.64 -3.91
N ASP A 244 -8.10 42.39 -3.83
CA ASP A 244 -7.25 41.22 -3.94
C ASP A 244 -7.81 40.22 -4.96
N LEU A 245 -6.91 39.53 -5.65
CA LEU A 245 -7.17 38.25 -6.31
C LEU A 245 -7.52 37.19 -5.26
N ALA A 246 -8.41 36.27 -5.60
CA ALA A 246 -8.70 35.12 -4.74
C ALA A 246 -7.50 34.17 -4.63
N ILE A 247 -6.65 34.11 -5.66
CA ILE A 247 -5.41 33.33 -5.66
C ILE A 247 -4.22 34.29 -5.77
N ALA A 248 -3.42 34.37 -4.69
CA ALA A 248 -2.14 35.07 -4.71
C ALA A 248 -1.20 34.43 -5.75
N ARG A 249 -0.62 35.23 -6.64
CA ARG A 249 0.14 34.70 -7.78
C ARG A 249 1.25 35.65 -8.20
N MET A 250 2.42 35.10 -8.51
CA MET A 250 3.48 35.80 -9.25
C MET A 250 3.58 35.26 -10.68
N ALA A 251 4.19 36.02 -11.58
CA ALA A 251 4.43 35.64 -12.97
C ALA A 251 3.18 35.13 -13.72
N SER A 252 2.02 35.71 -13.41
CA SER A 252 0.77 35.52 -14.13
C SER A 252 0.71 36.41 -15.39
N GLY A 253 -0.22 36.11 -16.30
CA GLY A 253 -0.55 36.99 -17.42
C GLY A 253 -1.87 37.71 -17.15
N ALA A 254 -1.93 39.02 -17.42
CA ALA A 254 -3.16 39.80 -17.37
C ALA A 254 -3.48 40.37 -18.75
N PHE A 255 -4.73 40.22 -19.19
CA PHE A 255 -5.16 40.60 -20.55
C PHE A 255 -6.51 41.30 -20.52
N VAL A 256 -6.63 42.42 -21.22
CA VAL A 256 -7.95 43.03 -21.51
C VAL A 256 -8.57 42.28 -22.67
N LEU A 257 -9.69 41.62 -22.41
CA LEU A 257 -10.43 40.85 -23.40
C LEU A 257 -11.83 41.41 -23.61
N GLN A 258 -12.26 41.42 -24.86
CA GLN A 258 -13.59 41.82 -25.28
C GLN A 258 -14.40 40.57 -25.62
N ASP A 259 -15.61 40.49 -25.09
CA ASP A 259 -16.55 39.42 -25.40
C ASP A 259 -17.40 39.75 -26.64
N SER A 260 -18.32 38.85 -27.01
CA SER A 260 -19.20 39.02 -28.18
C SER A 260 -20.21 40.17 -28.06
N ASP A 261 -20.49 40.69 -26.86
CA ASP A 261 -21.35 41.87 -26.61
C ASP A 261 -20.51 43.16 -26.47
N GLU A 262 -19.25 43.12 -26.88
CA GLU A 262 -18.29 44.23 -26.78
C GLU A 262 -17.94 44.65 -25.35
N SER A 263 -18.28 43.82 -24.35
CA SER A 263 -17.94 44.07 -22.95
C SER A 263 -16.49 43.69 -22.68
N LYS A 264 -15.72 44.65 -22.15
CA LYS A 264 -14.30 44.46 -21.81
C LYS A 264 -14.12 44.13 -20.33
N ARG A 265 -13.35 43.08 -20.05
CA ARG A 265 -12.91 42.72 -18.70
C ARG A 265 -11.42 42.35 -18.71
N VAL A 266 -10.81 42.34 -17.53
CA VAL A 266 -9.43 41.87 -17.39
C VAL A 266 -9.48 40.40 -16.98
N LEU A 267 -8.80 39.54 -17.74
CA LEU A 267 -8.59 38.14 -17.39
C LEU A 267 -7.15 37.97 -16.89
N VAL A 268 -7.02 37.48 -15.65
CA VAL A 268 -5.75 37.11 -15.03
C VAL A 268 -5.61 35.59 -15.09
N VAL A 269 -4.58 35.12 -15.79
CA VAL A 269 -4.42 33.72 -16.20
C VAL A 269 -3.16 33.14 -15.60
N GLY A 270 -3.28 31.92 -15.04
CA GLY A 270 -2.17 31.14 -14.55
C GLY A 270 -1.35 31.88 -13.50
N GLY A 271 -0.04 31.65 -13.50
CA GLY A 271 0.91 32.21 -12.54
C GLY A 271 1.49 31.15 -11.62
N CYS A 272 2.26 31.60 -10.66
CA CYS A 272 3.09 30.78 -9.81
C CYS A 272 2.79 31.03 -8.33
N LEU A 273 2.65 29.95 -7.58
CA LEU A 273 2.50 29.99 -6.12
C LEU A 273 3.86 29.91 -5.41
N GLN A 274 4.84 29.26 -6.04
CA GLN A 274 6.17 29.07 -5.45
C GLN A 274 7.25 28.98 -6.52
N ALA A 275 8.31 29.78 -6.37
CA ALA A 275 9.49 29.73 -7.23
C ALA A 275 10.51 28.69 -6.72
N THR A 276 11.27 28.10 -7.64
CA THR A 276 12.46 27.28 -7.36
C THR A 276 13.66 28.16 -7.03
N SER A 277 14.79 27.54 -6.61
CA SER A 277 16.05 28.25 -6.35
C SER A 277 16.53 29.07 -7.55
N ASP A 278 16.20 28.60 -8.76
CA ASP A 278 16.61 29.19 -10.03
C ASP A 278 15.56 30.19 -10.56
N GLN A 279 14.62 30.62 -9.72
CA GLN A 279 13.54 31.57 -10.03
C GLN A 279 12.57 31.08 -11.13
N LYS A 280 12.52 29.78 -11.39
CA LYS A 280 11.50 29.14 -12.23
C LYS A 280 10.29 28.78 -11.40
N CYS A 281 9.12 28.66 -12.00
CA CYS A 281 7.95 28.26 -11.24
C CYS A 281 8.00 26.79 -10.85
N GLY A 282 7.97 26.51 -9.54
CA GLY A 282 7.86 25.14 -9.02
C GLY A 282 6.41 24.66 -8.97
N ILE A 283 5.48 25.54 -8.56
CA ILE A 283 4.05 25.25 -8.44
C ILE A 283 3.25 26.25 -9.28
N SER A 284 2.74 25.79 -10.41
CA SER A 284 1.96 26.62 -11.34
C SER A 284 0.46 26.56 -11.06
N VAL A 285 -0.26 27.60 -11.47
CA VAL A 285 -1.72 27.76 -11.29
C VAL A 285 -2.45 27.38 -12.58
N ILE A 286 -3.53 26.59 -12.48
CA ILE A 286 -4.39 26.21 -13.61
C ILE A 286 -5.61 27.13 -13.79
N ASN A 287 -6.01 27.82 -12.73
CA ASN A 287 -7.18 28.68 -12.70
C ASN A 287 -6.93 30.06 -13.31
N SER A 288 -8.01 30.71 -13.71
CA SER A 288 -8.02 32.11 -14.13
C SER A 288 -9.08 32.90 -13.35
N GLU A 289 -8.89 34.21 -13.24
CA GLU A 289 -9.80 35.12 -12.54
C GLU A 289 -10.16 36.30 -13.46
N VAL A 290 -11.40 36.77 -13.39
CA VAL A 290 -11.89 37.91 -14.17
C VAL A 290 -12.11 39.10 -13.26
N LEU A 291 -11.52 40.24 -13.57
CA LEU A 291 -11.87 41.53 -12.96
C LEU A 291 -12.84 42.28 -13.88
N ASP A 292 -14.02 42.59 -13.34
CA ASP A 292 -14.92 43.56 -13.95
C ASP A 292 -14.50 44.97 -13.51
N LEU A 293 -14.01 45.77 -14.46
CA LEU A 293 -13.44 47.10 -14.20
C LEU A 293 -14.47 48.12 -13.67
N ASN A 294 -15.76 47.93 -13.96
CA ASN A 294 -16.82 48.85 -13.53
C ASN A 294 -17.23 48.58 -12.09
N SER A 295 -17.47 47.32 -11.76
CA SER A 295 -17.86 46.90 -10.41
C SER A 295 -16.67 46.77 -9.46
N LYS A 296 -15.45 46.65 -10.01
CA LYS A 296 -14.20 46.35 -9.27
C LYS A 296 -14.28 45.04 -8.49
N ILE A 297 -15.11 44.11 -8.97
CA ILE A 297 -15.29 42.79 -8.36
C ILE A 297 -14.47 41.76 -9.15
N VAL A 298 -13.71 40.95 -8.42
CA VAL A 298 -13.02 39.78 -8.94
C VAL A 298 -13.98 38.59 -8.92
N LEU A 299 -14.08 37.90 -10.04
CA LEU A 299 -14.99 36.78 -10.27
C LEU A 299 -14.21 35.56 -10.78
N GLY A 300 -14.66 34.36 -10.43
CA GLY A 300 -14.06 33.12 -10.93
C GLY A 300 -14.30 32.94 -12.43
N PHE A 301 -13.27 32.51 -13.16
CA PHE A 301 -13.38 32.14 -14.57
C PHE A 301 -13.53 30.63 -14.73
N GLY A 302 -14.57 30.21 -15.43
CA GLY A 302 -14.93 28.81 -15.60
C GLY A 302 -14.00 27.98 -16.49
N PRO A 303 -13.56 28.51 -17.64
CA PRO A 303 -12.57 27.84 -18.46
C PRO A 303 -11.22 27.76 -17.73
N ARG A 304 -10.82 26.54 -17.40
CA ARG A 304 -9.48 26.23 -16.86
C ARG A 304 -8.48 26.10 -17.99
N LEU A 305 -7.21 26.35 -17.69
CA LEU A 305 -6.13 25.95 -18.58
C LEU A 305 -6.12 24.43 -18.74
N ASN A 306 -5.64 23.92 -19.88
CA ASN A 306 -5.46 22.48 -20.10
C ASN A 306 -4.35 21.90 -19.23
N GLU A 307 -3.42 22.74 -18.77
CA GLU A 307 -2.37 22.41 -17.82
C GLU A 307 -2.02 23.66 -16.99
N PRO A 308 -1.52 23.50 -15.75
CA PRO A 308 -1.05 24.62 -14.95
C PRO A 308 0.09 25.36 -15.66
N LEU A 309 0.06 26.70 -15.66
CA LEU A 309 1.01 27.49 -16.46
C LEU A 309 1.44 28.78 -15.76
N ALA A 310 2.74 29.04 -15.74
CA ALA A 310 3.35 30.30 -15.29
C ALA A 310 4.43 30.75 -16.29
N GLN A 311 4.83 32.03 -16.21
CA GLN A 311 6.00 32.55 -16.97
C GLN A 311 5.91 32.29 -18.49
N PHE A 312 4.68 32.21 -19.00
CA PHE A 312 4.36 32.00 -20.41
C PHE A 312 4.38 33.30 -21.19
N ALA A 313 4.53 33.21 -22.51
CA ALA A 313 4.32 34.35 -23.40
C ALA A 313 2.84 34.42 -23.78
N GLY A 314 2.21 35.60 -23.72
CA GLY A 314 0.79 35.71 -24.06
C GLY A 314 0.42 36.98 -24.80
N ILE A 315 -0.53 36.88 -25.73
CA ILE A 315 -1.02 38.01 -26.53
C ILE A 315 -2.51 37.84 -26.87
N ALA A 316 -3.27 38.93 -26.79
CA ALA A 316 -4.68 38.97 -27.18
C ALA A 316 -4.85 39.70 -28.52
N ARG A 317 -5.34 39.01 -29.56
CA ARG A 317 -5.59 39.61 -30.88
C ARG A 317 -6.85 39.03 -31.49
N LYS A 318 -7.65 39.87 -32.15
CA LYS A 318 -8.93 39.49 -32.79
C LYS A 318 -9.89 38.74 -31.83
N ASN A 319 -9.99 39.19 -30.58
CA ASN A 319 -10.73 38.53 -29.49
C ASN A 319 -10.29 37.09 -29.18
N VAL A 320 -9.08 36.70 -29.55
CA VAL A 320 -8.48 35.42 -29.15
C VAL A 320 -7.27 35.69 -28.28
N LEU A 321 -7.27 35.11 -27.08
CA LEU A 321 -6.09 35.08 -26.20
C LEU A 321 -5.23 33.88 -26.56
N TRP A 322 -3.95 34.11 -26.78
CA TRP A 322 -2.95 33.08 -27.07
C TRP A 322 -1.94 33.00 -25.95
N LEU A 323 -1.68 31.79 -25.46
CA LEU A 323 -0.71 31.46 -24.43
C LEU A 323 0.30 30.47 -25.01
N ILE A 324 1.57 30.79 -24.94
CA ILE A 324 2.63 30.11 -25.67
C ILE A 324 3.75 29.73 -24.70
N GLY A 325 3.98 28.41 -24.55
CA GLY A 325 5.04 27.88 -23.69
C GLY A 325 4.81 28.20 -22.21
N GLY A 326 5.90 28.32 -21.45
CA GLY A 326 5.89 28.57 -20.01
C GLY A 326 6.39 27.39 -19.18
N THR A 327 6.22 27.52 -17.87
CA THR A 327 6.57 26.51 -16.86
C THR A 327 5.29 25.92 -16.28
N SER A 328 5.25 24.60 -16.14
CA SER A 328 4.22 23.85 -15.41
C SER A 328 4.82 23.25 -14.13
N ASN A 329 4.04 22.47 -13.37
CA ASN A 329 4.50 21.82 -12.12
C ASN A 329 5.77 20.96 -12.36
N ASN A 330 6.65 20.86 -11.36
CA ASN A 330 7.87 20.02 -11.37
C ASN A 330 8.93 20.37 -12.43
N ASP A 331 9.16 21.66 -12.69
CA ASP A 331 10.05 22.14 -13.75
C ASP A 331 9.69 21.61 -15.15
N HIS A 332 8.49 21.06 -15.32
CA HIS A 332 8.01 20.62 -16.63
C HIS A 332 7.71 21.85 -17.46
N GLN A 333 8.61 22.14 -18.39
CA GLN A 333 8.43 23.24 -19.31
C GLN A 333 7.41 22.83 -20.38
N SER A 334 6.42 23.68 -20.60
CA SER A 334 5.35 23.41 -21.55
C SER A 334 5.83 23.64 -22.99
N ARG A 335 5.48 22.70 -23.86
CA ARG A 335 5.58 22.84 -25.33
C ARG A 335 4.24 23.20 -25.96
N HIS A 336 3.18 23.28 -25.16
CA HIS A 336 1.85 23.47 -25.67
C HIS A 336 1.58 24.96 -25.95
N MET A 337 0.72 25.19 -26.94
CA MET A 337 0.08 26.47 -27.13
C MET A 337 -1.40 26.32 -26.84
N GLN A 338 -1.90 27.20 -26.00
CA GLN A 338 -3.29 27.22 -25.57
C GLN A 338 -3.92 28.52 -26.04
N TYR A 339 -5.18 28.46 -26.46
CA TYR A 339 -5.91 29.65 -26.84
C TYR A 339 -7.33 29.66 -26.27
N LEU A 340 -7.85 30.86 -26.06
CA LEU A 340 -9.23 31.13 -25.65
C LEU A 340 -9.85 32.10 -26.65
N ASP A 341 -10.87 31.64 -27.35
CA ASP A 341 -11.63 32.45 -28.31
C ASP A 341 -12.83 33.12 -27.61
N MET A 342 -12.87 34.44 -27.62
CA MET A 342 -13.96 35.26 -27.05
C MET A 342 -14.87 35.87 -28.13
N SER A 343 -14.69 35.52 -29.40
CA SER A 343 -15.45 36.10 -30.53
C SER A 343 -16.94 35.75 -30.54
N SER A 344 -17.32 34.63 -29.93
CA SER A 344 -18.68 34.08 -29.96
C SER A 344 -19.32 33.87 -28.58
N VAL A 345 -18.62 34.27 -27.52
CA VAL A 345 -19.02 34.00 -26.13
C VAL A 345 -19.11 35.30 -25.35
N GLN A 346 -19.97 35.33 -24.33
CA GLN A 346 -20.17 36.47 -23.45
C GLN A 346 -19.60 36.17 -22.06
N TRP A 347 -19.12 37.18 -21.34
CA TRP A 347 -18.56 36.98 -20.00
C TRP A 347 -19.54 36.28 -19.05
N ARG A 348 -20.83 36.59 -19.14
CA ARG A 348 -21.87 35.95 -18.31
C ARG A 348 -21.97 34.43 -18.51
N GLN A 349 -21.48 33.89 -19.62
CA GLN A 349 -21.46 32.44 -19.90
C GLN A 349 -20.22 31.75 -19.34
N LEU A 350 -19.15 32.51 -19.06
CA LEU A 350 -17.85 31.99 -18.61
C LEU A 350 -17.55 32.31 -17.15
N VAL A 351 -18.23 33.31 -16.60
CA VAL A 351 -18.05 33.76 -15.23
C VAL A 351 -19.01 33.00 -14.34
N PHE A 352 -18.47 32.34 -13.33
CA PHE A 352 -19.27 31.67 -12.32
C PHE A 352 -19.51 32.61 -11.16
N ASP A 353 -20.78 32.82 -10.81
CA ASP A 353 -21.15 33.42 -9.53
C ASP A 353 -20.65 32.43 -8.46
N MET A 354 -19.73 32.85 -7.58
CA MET A 354 -19.04 32.00 -6.59
C MET A 354 -19.97 31.37 -5.53
N THR A 355 -21.28 31.36 -5.77
CA THR A 355 -22.33 30.80 -4.91
C THR A 355 -22.83 29.43 -5.38
N SER A 356 -22.45 28.94 -6.56
CA SER A 356 -23.12 27.78 -7.18
C SER A 356 -22.22 26.73 -7.88
N VAL A 357 -20.90 26.92 -7.91
CA VAL A 357 -19.96 25.90 -8.39
C VAL A 357 -19.24 25.32 -7.18
N ASP A 358 -19.23 23.99 -7.05
CA ASP A 358 -18.55 23.23 -5.99
C ASP A 358 -17.08 23.66 -5.92
N THR A 359 -16.82 24.63 -5.06
CA THR A 359 -15.51 25.25 -4.93
C THR A 359 -14.82 24.60 -3.76
N ILE A 360 -13.62 24.12 -4.02
CA ILE A 360 -12.71 23.50 -3.08
C ILE A 360 -11.62 24.52 -2.75
N LEU A 361 -11.52 24.89 -1.49
CA LEU A 361 -10.59 25.90 -1.00
C LEU A 361 -9.48 25.23 -0.20
N VAL A 362 -8.23 25.57 -0.50
CA VAL A 362 -7.03 25.09 0.18
C VAL A 362 -6.43 26.25 0.99
N TYR A 363 -6.20 26.05 2.29
CA TYR A 363 -5.71 27.10 3.22
C TYR A 363 -4.57 26.62 4.10
N ASN A 364 -3.69 27.53 4.54
CA ASN A 364 -2.60 27.24 5.47
C ASN A 364 -3.05 27.34 6.95
N SER A 365 -2.59 26.41 7.78
CA SER A 365 -2.84 26.23 9.21
C SER A 365 -2.45 27.35 10.16
N THR A 366 -1.71 28.36 9.74
CA THR A 366 -1.27 29.42 10.67
C THR A 366 -2.41 30.35 11.11
N VAL A 367 -3.60 30.28 10.49
CA VAL A 367 -4.77 31.11 10.82
C VAL A 367 -5.93 30.27 11.39
N VAL A 368 -5.91 30.18 12.71
CA VAL A 368 -6.85 29.62 13.70
C VAL A 368 -8.34 29.57 13.33
N GLY A 369 -8.98 28.43 13.65
CA GLY A 369 -10.35 28.37 14.20
C GLY A 369 -11.50 28.82 13.29
N MET A 370 -12.12 27.86 12.62
CA MET A 370 -13.33 28.02 11.77
C MET A 370 -14.56 28.60 12.48
N ASN A 371 -14.51 28.86 13.79
CA ASN A 371 -15.66 29.33 14.56
C ASN A 371 -15.77 30.87 14.66
N ASN A 372 -14.79 31.65 14.21
CA ASN A 372 -14.77 33.10 14.47
C ASN A 372 -14.38 33.96 13.26
N GLY A 373 -15.03 33.79 12.10
CA GLY A 373 -15.20 34.85 11.10
C GLY A 373 -13.97 35.57 10.51
N SER A 374 -12.74 35.22 10.90
CA SER A 374 -11.52 35.68 10.25
C SER A 374 -11.26 34.74 9.08
N LEU A 375 -11.45 35.24 7.87
CA LEU A 375 -11.10 34.53 6.64
C LEU A 375 -9.62 34.14 6.71
N ALA A 376 -9.32 32.85 6.89
CA ALA A 376 -8.01 32.32 6.60
C ALA A 376 -7.67 32.68 5.15
N SER A 377 -6.43 33.10 4.88
CA SER A 377 -6.00 33.37 3.50
C SER A 377 -6.14 32.08 2.68
N VAL A 378 -6.97 32.13 1.65
CA VAL A 378 -7.08 31.05 0.67
C VAL A 378 -5.74 30.96 -0.04
N ALA A 379 -5.01 29.86 0.16
CA ALA A 379 -3.75 29.62 -0.52
C ALA A 379 -4.00 29.17 -1.97
N TYR A 380 -5.09 28.42 -2.20
CA TYR A 380 -5.49 27.98 -3.52
C TYR A 380 -6.98 27.66 -3.60
N GLN A 381 -7.58 27.83 -4.78
CA GLN A 381 -8.99 27.54 -5.03
C GLN A 381 -9.12 26.71 -6.31
N THR A 382 -9.92 25.65 -6.28
CA THR A 382 -10.19 24.82 -7.45
C THR A 382 -11.58 24.18 -7.36
N THR A 383 -11.97 23.40 -8.35
CA THR A 383 -13.24 22.67 -8.48
C THR A 383 -12.98 21.20 -8.81
N SER A 384 -11.71 20.75 -8.73
CA SER A 384 -11.29 19.35 -8.84
C SER A 384 -10.66 18.95 -7.52
N LEU A 385 -11.13 17.85 -6.93
CA LEU A 385 -10.58 17.34 -5.68
C LEU A 385 -9.11 16.92 -5.90
N GLU A 386 -8.81 16.30 -7.03
CA GLU A 386 -7.48 15.83 -7.38
C GLU A 386 -6.47 16.98 -7.39
N ASP A 387 -6.80 18.08 -8.06
CA ASP A 387 -5.98 19.30 -8.08
C ASP A 387 -5.89 19.94 -6.68
N ALA A 388 -6.97 19.92 -5.89
CA ALA A 388 -6.95 20.47 -4.55
C ALA A 388 -6.01 19.69 -3.62
N ILE A 389 -6.06 18.35 -3.68
CA ILE A 389 -5.18 17.45 -2.94
C ILE A 389 -3.73 17.66 -3.40
N GLU A 390 -3.47 17.69 -4.71
CA GLU A 390 -2.14 17.93 -5.26
C GLU A 390 -1.56 19.25 -4.71
N LYS A 391 -2.30 20.35 -4.80
CA LYS A 391 -1.83 21.66 -4.29
C LYS A 391 -1.71 21.69 -2.77
N ALA A 392 -2.59 21.03 -2.02
CA ALA A 392 -2.46 20.91 -0.58
C ALA A 392 -1.17 20.18 -0.18
N ILE A 393 -0.78 19.13 -0.91
CA ILE A 393 0.50 18.43 -0.70
C ILE A 393 1.68 19.35 -1.00
N TRP A 394 1.67 20.03 -2.15
CA TRP A 394 2.79 20.88 -2.58
C TRP A 394 2.98 22.13 -1.73
N LEU A 395 1.89 22.72 -1.24
CA LEU A 395 1.92 23.90 -0.39
C LEU A 395 2.20 23.55 1.09
N SER A 396 2.18 22.26 1.45
CA SER A 396 2.54 21.79 2.79
C SER A 396 4.03 21.97 3.04
N THR A 397 4.39 22.71 4.09
CA THR A 397 5.77 22.75 4.58
C THR A 397 5.93 21.77 5.74
N LYS A 398 7.18 21.45 6.14
CA LYS A 398 7.50 20.42 7.16
C LYS A 398 6.76 20.57 8.50
N ASN A 399 6.19 21.74 8.81
CA ASN A 399 5.49 22.01 10.06
C ASN A 399 4.09 22.64 9.91
N ASP A 400 3.58 22.83 8.68
CA ASP A 400 2.30 23.51 8.43
C ASP A 400 1.24 22.54 7.90
N HIS A 401 0.00 22.64 8.38
CA HIS A 401 -1.12 21.87 7.83
C HIS A 401 -1.81 22.62 6.69
N MET A 402 -2.33 21.87 5.70
CA MET A 402 -3.18 22.44 4.65
C MET A 402 -4.62 21.93 4.82
N TYR A 403 -5.57 22.85 4.89
CA TYR A 403 -6.99 22.53 5.04
C TYR A 403 -7.66 22.58 3.67
N ILE A 404 -8.53 21.62 3.38
CA ILE A 404 -9.41 21.62 2.21
C ILE A 404 -10.85 21.81 2.67
N ASN A 405 -11.52 22.88 2.28
CA ASN A 405 -12.92 23.10 2.61
C ASN A 405 -13.77 23.10 1.35
N PHE A 406 -14.90 22.41 1.43
CA PHE A 406 -15.92 22.42 0.41
C PHE A 406 -16.87 23.58 0.72
N THR A 407 -17.03 24.50 -0.22
CA THR A 407 -17.94 25.65 -0.05
C THR A 407 -19.42 25.24 -0.01
N THR A 408 -19.74 24.04 -0.49
CA THR A 408 -21.08 23.44 -0.56
C THR A 408 -21.05 22.01 0.02
N ASN A 409 -22.22 21.50 0.47
CA ASN A 409 -22.35 20.09 0.88
C ASN A 409 -22.06 19.18 -0.30
N TRP A 410 -20.89 18.54 -0.30
CA TRP A 410 -20.47 17.67 -1.38
C TRP A 410 -21.05 16.25 -1.23
N ASP A 411 -21.73 15.77 -2.28
CA ASP A 411 -22.22 14.38 -2.35
C ASP A 411 -21.15 13.49 -2.99
N MET A 412 -20.38 12.79 -2.17
CA MET A 412 -19.35 11.84 -2.62
C MET A 412 -19.91 10.48 -3.09
N SER A 413 -21.23 10.29 -3.13
CA SER A 413 -21.79 9.00 -3.56
C SER A 413 -21.49 8.72 -5.05
N ASN A 414 -21.01 7.50 -5.34
CA ASN A 414 -20.74 6.98 -6.69
C ASN A 414 -19.59 7.62 -7.49
N GLN A 415 -18.61 8.27 -6.85
CA GLN A 415 -17.45 8.84 -7.55
C GLN A 415 -16.19 7.97 -7.41
N ARG A 416 -15.40 7.85 -8.49
CA ARG A 416 -14.10 7.17 -8.53
C ARG A 416 -13.02 8.22 -8.74
N TYR A 417 -12.14 8.38 -7.76
CA TYR A 417 -11.04 9.34 -7.82
C TYR A 417 -9.75 8.62 -8.22
N HIS A 418 -8.96 9.26 -9.09
CA HIS A 418 -7.64 8.80 -9.48
C HIS A 418 -6.64 9.91 -9.14
N TRP A 419 -5.64 9.64 -8.32
CA TRP A 419 -4.57 10.60 -8.04
C TRP A 419 -3.20 9.96 -8.22
N PHE A 420 -2.26 10.76 -8.70
CA PHE A 420 -0.85 10.42 -8.79
C PHE A 420 -0.11 11.23 -7.74
N VAL A 421 0.57 10.55 -6.83
CA VAL A 421 1.37 11.19 -5.78
C VAL A 421 2.84 10.96 -6.12
N GLY A 422 3.65 12.02 -6.07
CA GLY A 422 5.09 11.94 -6.31
C GLY A 422 5.79 10.98 -5.34
N ARG A 423 7.04 10.60 -5.68
CA ARG A 423 7.91 9.88 -4.75
C ARG A 423 8.01 10.70 -3.46
N ASP A 424 7.71 10.07 -2.33
CA ASP A 424 7.77 10.66 -0.99
C ASP A 424 6.65 11.69 -0.68
N ALA A 425 5.35 11.33 -0.76
CA ALA A 425 4.25 12.18 -0.24
C ALA A 425 3.15 11.43 0.55
N HIS A 426 2.79 11.95 1.75
CA HIS A 426 1.81 11.38 2.72
C HIS A 426 0.60 12.24 2.83
N VAL A 427 -0.57 11.62 2.96
CA VAL A 427 -1.86 12.30 2.84
C VAL A 427 -2.79 11.79 3.94
N GLN A 428 -2.96 12.50 5.04
CA GLN A 428 -4.03 12.16 6.00
C GLN A 428 -5.28 12.97 5.63
N LEU A 429 -6.42 12.37 5.29
CA LEU A 429 -7.66 13.09 4.94
C LEU A 429 -8.73 12.93 6.04
N GLY A 430 -8.89 13.92 6.92
CA GLY A 430 -9.94 13.92 7.95
C GLY A 430 -11.10 14.82 7.57
N CYS A 431 -12.28 14.29 7.22
CA CYS A 431 -13.44 15.11 6.83
C CYS A 431 -14.47 15.28 7.96
N ILE A 432 -14.66 16.52 8.41
CA ILE A 432 -15.79 16.92 9.25
C ILE A 432 -16.62 17.90 8.40
N ASN A 433 -17.73 17.43 7.83
CA ASN A 433 -18.55 18.21 6.91
C ASN A 433 -18.73 19.68 7.36
N PRO A 434 -18.34 20.69 6.55
CA PRO A 434 -17.86 20.65 5.16
C PRO A 434 -16.33 20.74 4.99
N THR A 435 -15.57 20.61 6.06
CA THR A 435 -14.12 20.78 6.07
C THR A 435 -13.40 19.44 6.10
N CYS A 436 -12.50 19.23 5.15
CA CYS A 436 -11.51 18.16 5.20
C CYS A 436 -10.13 18.71 5.58
N THR A 437 -9.46 18.04 6.51
CA THR A 437 -8.09 18.35 6.91
C THR A 437 -7.17 17.44 6.10
N ILE A 438 -6.17 18.01 5.42
CA ILE A 438 -5.15 17.24 4.72
C ILE A 438 -3.78 17.41 5.39
N PHE A 439 -3.17 16.31 5.81
CA PHE A 439 -1.76 16.29 6.23
C PHE A 439 -0.88 15.80 5.09
N GLY A 440 0.05 16.63 4.61
CA GLY A 440 0.97 16.35 3.50
C GLY A 440 2.41 16.07 3.95
N ASN A 441 2.91 14.81 4.06
CA ASN A 441 4.37 14.53 4.22
C ASN A 441 4.87 13.06 4.01
N ALA A 442 5.39 12.69 2.84
CA ALA A 442 6.24 11.49 2.60
C ALA A 442 5.77 10.01 2.36
N SER A 443 4.49 9.60 2.27
CA SER A 443 3.99 8.27 1.80
C SER A 443 2.45 8.13 1.82
N VAL A 444 1.77 7.54 0.83
CA VAL A 444 0.29 7.45 0.74
C VAL A 444 -0.37 6.90 2.02
N LEU A 445 -0.77 7.78 2.93
CA LEU A 445 -1.75 7.51 3.97
C LEU A 445 -3.13 7.69 3.34
N VAL A 446 -4.11 6.88 3.72
CA VAL A 446 -5.53 7.14 3.43
C VAL A 446 -6.25 7.02 4.76
N GLN A 447 -6.28 8.10 5.52
CA GLN A 447 -7.23 8.26 6.61
C GLN A 447 -8.49 8.90 6.03
N LEU A 448 -9.68 8.48 6.46
CA LEU A 448 -10.97 8.92 5.92
C LEU A 448 -11.97 9.15 7.06
N ASP A 449 -11.96 10.31 7.71
CA ASP A 449 -12.96 10.60 8.76
C ASP A 449 -14.35 10.87 8.16
N VAL A 450 -15.36 10.05 8.49
CA VAL A 450 -16.76 10.21 8.09
C VAL A 450 -17.68 10.03 9.29
N VAL A 451 -18.49 11.06 9.57
CA VAL A 451 -19.54 11.04 10.59
C VAL A 451 -20.87 10.79 9.88
N ASP A 452 -21.43 9.58 10.01
CA ASP A 452 -22.84 9.19 9.72
C ASP A 452 -23.27 8.58 8.35
N LYS A 453 -22.40 8.04 7.47
CA LYS A 453 -22.87 7.32 6.25
C LYS A 453 -22.08 6.04 5.91
N SER A 454 -22.71 5.16 5.12
CA SER A 454 -22.09 3.99 4.47
C SER A 454 -21.14 4.43 3.34
N MET A 455 -19.97 3.80 3.23
CA MET A 455 -18.92 4.20 2.26
C MET A 455 -18.24 2.98 1.63
N ASP A 456 -18.03 3.02 0.32
CA ASP A 456 -17.20 2.06 -0.41
C ASP A 456 -15.85 2.72 -0.75
N ILE A 457 -14.74 2.15 -0.25
CA ILE A 457 -13.38 2.63 -0.46
C ILE A 457 -12.64 1.60 -1.31
N PHE A 458 -12.05 2.03 -2.42
CA PHE A 458 -11.31 1.18 -3.34
C PHE A 458 -9.90 1.74 -3.58
N ILE A 459 -8.88 0.96 -3.23
CA ILE A 459 -7.45 1.28 -3.40
C ILE A 459 -6.84 0.20 -4.31
N GLU A 460 -6.25 0.62 -5.43
CA GLU A 460 -5.58 -0.27 -6.38
C GLU A 460 -4.21 0.29 -6.77
N LEU A 461 -3.14 -0.46 -6.49
CA LEU A 461 -1.77 -0.13 -6.90
C LEU A 461 -1.18 -1.28 -7.73
N LYS A 462 -0.54 -0.97 -8.87
CA LYS A 462 0.06 -1.96 -9.77
C LYS A 462 1.39 -1.52 -10.36
N ASP A 463 2.22 -2.50 -10.72
CA ASP A 463 3.46 -2.32 -11.50
C ASP A 463 4.46 -1.37 -10.82
N LEU A 464 4.73 -1.61 -9.54
CA LEU A 464 5.59 -0.74 -8.72
C LEU A 464 6.90 -1.44 -8.33
N ILE A 465 8.01 -0.71 -8.46
CA ILE A 465 9.30 -1.09 -7.86
C ILE A 465 9.57 -0.08 -6.73
N ILE A 466 9.65 -0.58 -5.51
CA ILE A 466 9.77 0.22 -4.28
C ILE A 466 11.09 -0.17 -3.62
N VAL A 467 12.02 0.78 -3.58
CA VAL A 467 13.31 0.60 -2.92
C VAL A 467 13.37 1.57 -1.74
N MET A 468 13.35 1.03 -0.52
CA MET A 468 13.48 1.81 0.70
C MET A 468 14.97 1.95 1.05
N LEU A 469 15.45 3.19 1.07
CA LEU A 469 16.83 3.52 1.42
C LEU A 469 16.97 3.74 2.93
N ASP A 470 18.10 3.31 3.49
CA ASP A 470 18.39 3.42 4.92
C ASP A 470 18.58 4.89 5.33
N HIS A 471 17.62 5.44 6.09
CA HIS A 471 17.73 6.80 6.63
C HIS A 471 18.18 6.76 8.09
N GLN A 472 19.38 7.29 8.36
CA GLN A 472 20.00 7.25 9.69
C GLN A 472 19.33 8.11 10.77
N THR A 473 18.26 8.85 10.47
CA THR A 473 17.64 9.77 11.43
C THR A 473 16.13 9.96 11.23
N VAL A 474 15.36 9.41 12.20
CA VAL A 474 14.07 9.88 12.76
C VAL A 474 12.74 9.30 12.20
N SER A 475 11.94 8.79 13.16
CA SER A 475 10.50 8.41 13.16
C SER A 475 10.11 7.05 12.55
N SER A 476 9.33 6.27 13.32
CA SER A 476 8.79 4.94 13.00
C SER A 476 7.62 4.94 12.00
N THR A 477 7.36 6.08 11.34
CA THR A 477 6.19 6.29 10.47
C THR A 477 6.54 6.55 9.00
N TYR A 478 7.82 6.64 8.64
CA TYR A 478 8.24 6.87 7.26
C TYR A 478 8.44 5.52 6.54
N GLY A 479 7.62 5.17 5.55
CA GLY A 479 7.89 4.01 4.68
C GLY A 479 6.75 3.02 4.41
N GLU A 480 5.51 3.38 4.73
CA GLU A 480 4.34 2.51 4.50
C GLU A 480 3.78 2.74 3.08
N ILE A 481 3.53 1.67 2.31
CA ILE A 481 2.87 1.69 0.99
C ILE A 481 1.38 1.99 1.17
N VAL A 482 0.75 1.35 2.16
CA VAL A 482 -0.63 1.60 2.56
C VAL A 482 -0.73 1.52 4.07
N SER A 483 -1.28 2.57 4.68
CA SER A 483 -1.65 2.59 6.09
C SER A 483 -3.12 2.98 6.22
N ALA A 484 -3.89 2.19 6.96
CA ALA A 484 -5.32 2.41 7.16
C ALA A 484 -5.69 2.09 8.61
N ASP A 485 -5.87 3.11 9.44
CA ASP A 485 -6.43 2.99 10.78
C ASP A 485 -7.88 3.50 10.79
N LEU A 486 -8.82 2.56 10.89
CA LEU A 486 -10.26 2.82 10.96
C LEU A 486 -10.81 2.69 12.40
N SER A 487 -9.95 2.66 13.41
CA SER A 487 -10.36 2.49 14.81
C SER A 487 -11.14 3.69 15.39
N SER A 488 -11.04 4.86 14.75
CA SER A 488 -11.77 6.08 15.13
C SER A 488 -13.26 6.06 14.77
N PHE A 489 -13.72 5.14 13.91
CA PHE A 489 -15.11 5.07 13.45
C PHE A 489 -16.01 4.35 14.45
N SER A 490 -17.09 5.01 14.85
CA SER A 490 -17.96 4.50 15.91
C SER A 490 -19.12 3.62 15.40
N VAL A 491 -19.62 3.75 14.16
CA VAL A 491 -20.82 3.00 13.70
C VAL A 491 -21.02 2.86 12.16
N SER A 492 -20.00 2.93 11.30
CA SER A 492 -20.19 2.99 9.83
C SER A 492 -20.20 1.64 9.09
N GLU A 493 -21.09 1.51 8.08
CA GLU A 493 -21.06 0.42 7.08
C GLU A 493 -20.00 0.75 6.02
N ILE A 494 -18.75 0.35 6.24
CA ILE A 494 -17.63 0.57 5.30
C ILE A 494 -17.33 -0.73 4.55
N ASN A 495 -17.13 -0.65 3.23
CA ASN A 495 -16.47 -1.70 2.46
C ASN A 495 -15.14 -1.18 1.95
N LEU A 496 -14.04 -1.77 2.39
CA LEU A 496 -12.69 -1.43 1.95
C LEU A 496 -12.14 -2.52 1.04
N THR A 497 -11.80 -2.19 -0.20
CA THR A 497 -11.11 -3.10 -1.12
C THR A 497 -9.72 -2.55 -1.41
N ILE A 498 -8.68 -3.31 -1.06
CA ILE A 498 -7.27 -3.01 -1.35
C ILE A 498 -6.72 -4.07 -2.29
N ILE A 499 -6.21 -3.66 -3.44
CA ILE A 499 -5.61 -4.54 -4.44
C ILE A 499 -4.19 -4.05 -4.75
N LEU A 500 -3.21 -4.90 -4.51
CA LEU A 500 -1.80 -4.65 -4.82
C LEU A 500 -1.30 -5.75 -5.75
N GLN A 501 -0.82 -5.38 -6.94
CA GLN A 501 -0.30 -6.36 -7.91
C GLN A 501 1.06 -5.96 -8.48
N TYR A 502 1.92 -6.94 -8.75
CA TYR A 502 3.22 -6.71 -9.40
C TYR A 502 4.08 -5.68 -8.65
N ILE A 503 4.30 -5.92 -7.36
CA ILE A 503 5.12 -5.06 -6.51
C ILE A 503 6.45 -5.76 -6.21
N ASP A 504 7.55 -5.08 -6.51
CA ASP A 504 8.90 -5.49 -6.09
C ASP A 504 9.36 -4.54 -4.97
N PHE A 505 9.47 -5.06 -3.75
CA PHE A 505 9.78 -4.30 -2.54
C PHE A 505 11.15 -4.70 -1.99
N ASP A 506 12.11 -3.78 -1.99
CA ASP A 506 13.45 -3.94 -1.40
C ASP A 506 13.61 -3.00 -0.20
N ALA A 507 13.51 -3.54 1.03
CA ALA A 507 13.72 -2.77 2.24
C ALA A 507 15.16 -2.88 2.73
N ARG A 508 15.95 -1.83 2.57
CA ARG A 508 17.29 -1.77 3.15
C ARG A 508 17.30 -1.15 4.56
N SER A 509 16.14 -1.11 5.23
CA SER A 509 15.93 -0.44 6.52
C SER A 509 15.10 -1.30 7.48
N ILE A 510 15.34 -1.12 8.78
CA ILE A 510 14.80 -1.94 9.88
C ILE A 510 13.57 -1.35 10.60
N THR A 511 12.99 -0.23 10.15
CA THR A 511 11.99 0.52 10.95
C THR A 511 10.57 0.61 10.38
N THR A 512 10.26 0.01 9.22
CA THR A 512 9.03 0.38 8.46
C THR A 512 8.15 -0.82 8.12
N HIS A 513 6.83 -0.68 8.26
CA HIS A 513 5.82 -1.66 7.81
C HIS A 513 5.24 -1.24 6.45
N PRO A 514 5.46 -2.00 5.36
CA PRO A 514 4.92 -1.65 4.05
C PRO A 514 3.39 -1.58 4.03
N LEU A 515 2.70 -2.48 4.73
CA LEU A 515 1.24 -2.47 4.84
C LEU A 515 0.83 -2.58 6.31
N TYR A 516 0.17 -1.55 6.84
CA TYR A 516 -0.35 -1.53 8.20
C TYR A 516 -1.84 -1.18 8.19
N ILE A 517 -2.68 -2.17 8.51
CA ILE A 517 -4.14 -2.05 8.42
C ILE A 517 -4.75 -2.40 9.78
N VAL A 518 -5.38 -1.43 10.43
CA VAL A 518 -6.19 -1.62 11.63
C VAL A 518 -7.62 -1.23 11.32
N SER A 519 -8.54 -2.18 11.36
CA SER A 519 -9.92 -1.96 10.96
C SER A 519 -10.88 -2.63 11.93
N THR A 520 -11.49 -1.82 12.81
CA THR A 520 -12.54 -2.24 13.74
C THR A 520 -13.95 -2.05 13.18
N VAL A 521 -14.07 -1.64 11.91
CA VAL A 521 -15.34 -1.36 11.23
C VAL A 521 -15.35 -1.94 9.82
N GLY A 522 -16.52 -2.41 9.38
CA GLY A 522 -16.77 -2.84 8.00
C GLY A 522 -17.69 -4.06 7.88
N ARG A 523 -18.22 -4.30 6.68
CA ARG A 523 -19.09 -5.47 6.39
C ARG A 523 -18.47 -6.48 5.43
N SER A 524 -17.66 -6.04 4.48
CA SER A 524 -17.08 -6.89 3.42
C SER A 524 -15.79 -6.29 2.89
N ASN A 525 -14.77 -6.23 3.75
CA ASN A 525 -13.45 -5.74 3.40
C ASN A 525 -12.68 -6.82 2.64
N VAL A 526 -11.91 -6.41 1.63
CA VAL A 526 -11.16 -7.29 0.75
C VAL A 526 -9.72 -6.79 0.65
N LEU A 527 -8.76 -7.68 0.88
CA LEU A 527 -7.34 -7.43 0.61
C LEU A 527 -6.83 -8.47 -0.40
N ILE A 528 -6.31 -8.02 -1.54
CA ILE A 528 -5.70 -8.88 -2.56
C ILE A 528 -4.26 -8.43 -2.76
N LEU A 529 -3.32 -9.32 -2.43
CA LEU A 529 -1.91 -9.21 -2.76
C LEU A 529 -1.57 -10.28 -3.80
N ASP A 530 -1.07 -9.87 -4.96
CA ASP A 530 -0.77 -10.78 -6.06
C ASP A 530 0.53 -10.41 -6.78
N HIS A 531 1.42 -11.37 -7.04
CA HIS A 531 2.74 -11.12 -7.66
C HIS A 531 3.57 -10.09 -6.87
N ILE A 532 3.83 -10.39 -5.60
CA ILE A 532 4.63 -9.51 -4.72
C ILE A 532 5.99 -10.17 -4.48
N ILE A 533 7.06 -9.42 -4.68
CA ILE A 533 8.43 -9.83 -4.35
C ILE A 533 8.91 -8.96 -3.18
N ILE A 534 9.37 -9.60 -2.11
CA ILE A 534 9.83 -8.92 -0.89
C ILE A 534 11.30 -9.26 -0.68
N ARG A 535 12.18 -8.25 -0.62
CA ARG A 535 13.62 -8.39 -0.44
C ARG A 535 14.12 -7.60 0.77
N ASN A 536 15.05 -8.18 1.51
CA ASN A 536 15.81 -7.55 2.60
C ASN A 536 14.99 -6.98 3.79
N ALA A 537 13.68 -7.26 3.89
CA ALA A 537 12.84 -6.58 4.86
C ALA A 537 13.21 -6.89 6.34
N GLY A 538 13.15 -5.85 7.17
CA GLY A 538 13.48 -5.92 8.61
C GLY A 538 12.29 -5.77 9.56
N ASN A 539 11.07 -5.76 9.03
CA ASN A 539 9.77 -5.72 9.74
C ASN A 539 8.70 -6.41 8.88
N PRO A 540 7.55 -6.83 9.45
CA PRO A 540 6.44 -7.41 8.68
C PRO A 540 6.08 -6.61 7.45
N PHE A 541 5.95 -7.29 6.31
CA PHE A 541 5.44 -6.68 5.08
C PHE A 541 3.97 -6.25 5.27
N LEU A 542 3.18 -7.10 5.92
CA LEU A 542 1.77 -6.84 6.21
C LEU A 542 1.45 -7.08 7.68
N ILE A 543 0.82 -6.09 8.30
CA ILE A 543 0.08 -6.24 9.55
C ILE A 543 -1.37 -5.87 9.26
N LEU A 544 -2.29 -6.82 9.48
CA LEU A 544 -3.73 -6.59 9.42
C LEU A 544 -4.36 -7.00 10.75
N GLN A 545 -5.09 -6.06 11.38
CA GLN A 545 -5.85 -6.29 12.60
C GLN A 545 -7.32 -5.87 12.40
N GLY A 546 -8.20 -6.86 12.26
CA GLY A 546 -9.66 -6.68 12.17
C GLY A 546 -10.36 -6.54 13.54
N ASP A 547 -11.70 -6.52 13.53
CA ASP A 547 -12.54 -6.40 14.74
C ASP A 547 -12.53 -7.69 15.62
N PRO A 548 -12.24 -7.60 16.93
CA PRO A 548 -12.11 -8.75 17.82
C PRO A 548 -13.37 -9.61 18.13
N VAL A 549 -14.61 -9.27 17.70
CA VAL A 549 -15.82 -10.04 18.12
C VAL A 549 -17.00 -9.94 17.11
N PRO A 550 -17.83 -10.99 16.86
CA PRO A 550 -17.60 -12.44 16.86
C PRO A 550 -17.76 -13.06 15.45
N THR A 551 -16.84 -13.97 15.08
CA THR A 551 -16.92 -14.96 13.96
C THR A 551 -17.17 -14.49 12.52
N ASN A 552 -17.64 -13.27 12.31
CA ASN A 552 -17.82 -12.63 11.00
C ASN A 552 -16.94 -11.37 10.95
N SER A 553 -15.62 -11.54 11.09
CA SER A 553 -14.71 -10.44 10.74
C SER A 553 -14.96 -10.04 9.28
N PRO A 554 -15.00 -8.76 8.92
CA PRO A 554 -15.36 -8.36 7.57
C PRO A 554 -14.28 -8.70 6.53
N TRP A 555 -13.09 -9.14 6.92
CA TRP A 555 -11.94 -9.28 6.01
C TRP A 555 -11.90 -10.61 5.26
N ALA A 556 -11.97 -10.52 3.94
CA ALA A 556 -11.57 -11.55 3.00
C ALA A 556 -10.19 -11.21 2.42
N ILE A 557 -9.22 -12.10 2.62
CA ILE A 557 -7.81 -11.86 2.29
C ILE A 557 -7.36 -12.91 1.27
N GLN A 558 -6.73 -12.46 0.19
CA GLN A 558 -6.09 -13.30 -0.81
C GLN A 558 -4.62 -12.90 -0.97
N LEU A 559 -3.71 -13.84 -0.72
CA LEU A 559 -2.27 -13.68 -0.87
C LEU A 559 -1.79 -14.70 -1.91
N SER A 560 -1.44 -14.26 -3.11
CA SER A 560 -1.10 -15.12 -4.25
C SER A 560 0.23 -14.74 -4.90
N ASN A 561 1.00 -15.73 -5.37
CA ASN A 561 2.24 -15.49 -6.10
C ASN A 561 3.22 -14.58 -5.32
N ILE A 562 3.56 -14.98 -4.09
CA ILE A 562 4.44 -14.20 -3.21
C ILE A 562 5.83 -14.84 -3.19
N GLU A 563 6.85 -14.03 -3.41
CA GLU A 563 8.26 -14.40 -3.31
C GLU A 563 8.93 -13.58 -2.20
N VAL A 564 9.70 -14.24 -1.34
CA VAL A 564 10.44 -13.56 -0.26
C VAL A 564 11.90 -13.99 -0.31
N ASP A 565 12.79 -13.02 -0.53
CA ASP A 565 14.25 -13.19 -0.57
C ASP A 565 14.89 -12.45 0.62
N SER A 566 15.39 -13.18 1.62
CA SER A 566 16.14 -12.64 2.78
C SER A 566 15.36 -11.66 3.70
N PHE A 567 15.12 -12.07 4.96
CA PHE A 567 14.36 -11.27 5.93
C PHE A 567 15.08 -11.19 7.29
N PHE A 568 15.52 -9.99 7.68
CA PHE A 568 16.38 -9.78 8.86
C PHE A 568 15.65 -9.00 9.96
N LEU A 569 14.97 -9.68 10.90
CA LEU A 569 14.41 -8.98 12.08
C LEU A 569 15.47 -8.71 13.14
N SER A 570 15.31 -7.56 13.80
CA SER A 570 16.00 -7.22 15.05
C SER A 570 15.57 -8.16 16.19
N PRO A 571 16.48 -8.59 17.07
CA PRO A 571 16.23 -9.64 18.07
C PRO A 571 15.45 -9.10 19.29
N VAL A 572 14.13 -9.01 19.22
CA VAL A 572 13.31 -8.69 20.39
C VAL A 572 12.05 -9.57 20.46
N ALA A 573 11.99 -10.43 21.48
CA ALA A 573 10.82 -11.05 22.12
C ALA A 573 9.90 -12.04 21.35
N ILE A 574 10.45 -13.20 20.98
CA ILE A 574 9.79 -14.46 20.55
C ILE A 574 8.29 -14.57 20.91
N GLY A 575 7.42 -14.53 19.89
CA GLY A 575 6.02 -15.01 20.00
C GLY A 575 4.93 -14.00 19.68
N ASN A 576 5.27 -12.83 19.12
CA ASN A 576 4.28 -11.83 18.70
C ASN A 576 4.01 -11.90 17.19
N CYS A 577 2.77 -11.66 16.78
CA CYS A 577 2.36 -11.66 15.36
C CYS A 577 3.19 -10.67 14.52
N THR A 578 3.61 -9.55 15.12
CA THR A 578 4.45 -8.51 14.51
C THR A 578 5.88 -8.95 14.18
N GLU A 579 6.23 -10.22 14.37
CA GLU A 579 7.52 -10.82 13.98
C GLU A 579 7.40 -11.70 12.74
N SER A 580 6.26 -11.66 12.04
CA SER A 580 6.04 -12.44 10.82
C SER A 580 6.18 -11.61 9.56
N VAL A 581 6.38 -12.23 8.39
CA VAL A 581 6.26 -11.49 7.11
C VAL A 581 4.83 -11.00 6.92
N PHE A 582 3.85 -11.87 7.20
CA PHE A 582 2.42 -11.57 7.17
C PHE A 582 1.76 -11.87 8.53
N CYS A 583 1.33 -10.80 9.20
CA CYS A 583 0.61 -10.83 10.46
C CYS A 583 -0.87 -10.54 10.23
N LEU A 584 -1.73 -11.55 10.41
CA LEU A 584 -3.17 -11.43 10.20
C LEU A 584 -3.94 -11.76 11.49
N ILE A 585 -4.66 -10.78 12.02
CA ILE A 585 -5.48 -10.93 13.23
C ILE A 585 -6.91 -10.56 12.89
N ASN A 586 -7.88 -11.40 13.30
CA ASN A 586 -9.32 -11.20 13.09
C ASN A 586 -9.70 -11.13 11.60
N ALA A 587 -9.80 -12.26 10.89
CA ALA A 587 -10.20 -12.34 9.47
C ALA A 587 -11.30 -13.37 9.21
N ALA A 588 -12.25 -13.12 8.31
CA ALA A 588 -13.29 -14.10 7.97
C ALA A 588 -12.74 -15.23 7.11
N SER A 589 -12.05 -14.88 6.03
CA SER A 589 -11.53 -15.87 5.08
C SER A 589 -10.14 -15.48 4.61
N ILE A 590 -9.20 -16.41 4.63
CA ILE A 590 -7.83 -16.21 4.17
C ILE A 590 -7.51 -17.27 3.12
N VAL A 591 -7.02 -16.85 1.96
CA VAL A 591 -6.53 -17.73 0.89
C VAL A 591 -5.08 -17.41 0.63
N VAL A 592 -4.22 -18.42 0.77
CA VAL A 592 -2.78 -18.36 0.50
C VAL A 592 -2.47 -19.35 -0.61
N ASN A 593 -1.85 -18.89 -1.69
CA ASN A 593 -1.56 -19.74 -2.84
C ASN A 593 -0.26 -19.36 -3.55
N GLN A 594 0.54 -20.35 -3.95
CA GLN A 594 1.77 -20.16 -4.75
C GLN A 594 2.77 -19.23 -4.07
N TRP A 595 3.37 -19.69 -2.98
CA TRP A 595 4.42 -18.95 -2.29
C TRP A 595 5.75 -19.67 -2.43
N ASP A 596 6.81 -18.90 -2.65
CA ASP A 596 8.21 -19.35 -2.58
C ASP A 596 8.97 -18.46 -1.61
N ILE A 597 9.41 -19.04 -0.49
CA ILE A 597 10.09 -18.31 0.58
C ILE A 597 11.46 -18.96 0.80
N VAL A 598 12.50 -18.18 0.55
CA VAL A 598 13.90 -18.63 0.51
C VAL A 598 14.73 -17.82 1.52
N ASP A 599 15.66 -18.52 2.17
CA ASP A 599 16.63 -17.99 3.14
C ASP A 599 16.02 -17.53 4.49
N SER A 600 16.89 -17.25 5.45
CA SER A 600 16.59 -16.96 6.86
C SER A 600 15.47 -15.91 7.07
N VAL A 601 14.43 -16.29 7.82
CA VAL A 601 13.30 -15.43 8.25
C VAL A 601 13.17 -15.58 9.77
N ALA A 602 13.47 -14.55 10.55
CA ALA A 602 13.74 -14.73 11.98
C ALA A 602 12.57 -15.19 12.90
N ALA A 603 11.30 -15.27 12.47
CA ALA A 603 10.20 -15.69 13.37
C ALA A 603 9.08 -16.57 12.76
N ALA A 604 8.31 -16.07 11.79
CA ALA A 604 7.33 -16.86 11.03
C ALA A 604 7.12 -16.22 9.65
N ALA A 605 6.78 -17.00 8.62
CA ALA A 605 6.37 -16.41 7.35
C ALA A 605 4.92 -15.91 7.44
N LEU A 606 4.05 -16.72 8.01
CA LEU A 606 2.63 -16.41 8.15
C LEU A 606 2.16 -16.69 9.58
N PHE A 607 1.67 -15.63 10.24
CA PHE A 607 1.03 -15.73 11.54
C PHE A 607 -0.43 -15.30 11.43
N VAL A 608 -1.35 -16.20 11.78
CA VAL A 608 -2.80 -15.95 11.75
C VAL A 608 -3.41 -16.19 13.12
N GLN A 609 -4.23 -15.25 13.59
CA GLN A 609 -4.99 -15.37 14.82
C GLN A 609 -6.45 -14.96 14.64
N ASN A 610 -7.39 -15.70 15.24
CA ASN A 610 -8.82 -15.39 15.25
C ASN A 610 -9.41 -15.34 13.83
N PHE A 611 -9.67 -16.50 13.22
CA PHE A 611 -10.15 -16.55 11.83
C PHE A 611 -11.35 -17.49 11.61
N GLY A 612 -12.15 -17.18 10.59
CA GLY A 612 -13.22 -18.06 10.13
C GLY A 612 -12.65 -19.27 9.38
N ALA A 613 -12.31 -19.08 8.11
CA ALA A 613 -11.76 -20.13 7.26
C ALA A 613 -10.40 -19.71 6.68
N MET A 614 -9.49 -20.67 6.54
CA MET A 614 -8.17 -20.48 5.93
C MET A 614 -7.88 -21.62 4.96
N ALA A 615 -7.43 -21.28 3.76
CA ALA A 615 -6.95 -22.22 2.75
C ALA A 615 -5.51 -21.89 2.36
N ILE A 616 -4.63 -22.89 2.35
CA ILE A 616 -3.23 -22.79 1.94
C ILE A 616 -2.97 -23.81 0.84
N ASP A 617 -2.46 -23.40 -0.32
CA ASP A 617 -2.08 -24.29 -1.43
C ASP A 617 -0.71 -23.91 -2.02
N LYS A 618 0.09 -24.91 -2.42
CA LYS A 618 1.38 -24.73 -3.13
C LYS A 618 2.30 -23.72 -2.46
N VAL A 619 2.69 -23.99 -1.23
CA VAL A 619 3.63 -23.16 -0.48
C VAL A 619 4.93 -23.92 -0.29
N VAL A 620 6.05 -23.30 -0.67
CA VAL A 620 7.38 -23.85 -0.50
C VAL A 620 8.19 -22.96 0.44
N PHE A 621 8.82 -23.59 1.44
CA PHE A 621 9.79 -22.99 2.33
C PHE A 621 11.13 -23.69 2.13
N PHE A 622 12.17 -22.94 1.79
CA PHE A 622 13.50 -23.47 1.53
C PHE A 622 14.56 -22.74 2.37
N ASP A 623 15.34 -23.48 3.15
CA ASP A 623 16.45 -22.97 3.97
C ASP A 623 16.04 -21.85 4.95
N VAL A 624 14.89 -22.03 5.61
CA VAL A 624 14.34 -21.04 6.54
C VAL A 624 14.71 -21.34 8.00
N HIS A 625 15.28 -20.34 8.69
CA HIS A 625 15.62 -20.41 10.11
C HIS A 625 14.75 -19.46 10.94
N MET A 626 13.85 -20.00 11.75
CA MET A 626 12.78 -19.25 12.41
C MET A 626 12.71 -19.52 13.93
N SER A 627 12.28 -18.53 14.72
CA SER A 627 12.05 -18.73 16.16
C SER A 627 10.77 -19.49 16.50
N ASN A 628 9.75 -19.50 15.62
CA ASN A 628 8.48 -20.23 15.81
C ASN A 628 8.32 -21.40 14.82
N SER A 629 7.36 -21.32 13.90
CA SER A 629 7.15 -22.25 12.78
C SER A 629 6.90 -21.43 11.51
N PRO A 630 7.20 -21.93 10.30
CA PRO A 630 6.88 -21.24 9.04
C PRO A 630 5.43 -20.75 8.97
N ILE A 631 4.50 -21.61 9.35
CA ILE A 631 3.08 -21.29 9.43
C ILE A 631 2.61 -21.46 10.88
N VAL A 632 2.07 -20.39 11.45
CA VAL A 632 1.49 -20.35 12.80
C VAL A 632 0.03 -19.94 12.70
N VAL A 633 -0.89 -20.81 13.12
CA VAL A 633 -2.34 -20.60 12.96
C VAL A 633 -3.05 -20.84 14.29
N ASN A 634 -3.66 -19.79 14.84
CA ASN A 634 -4.25 -19.80 16.19
C ASN A 634 -5.71 -19.35 16.19
N ASN A 635 -6.54 -19.96 17.04
CA ASN A 635 -7.95 -19.60 17.27
C ASN A 635 -8.78 -19.50 15.98
N GLY A 636 -9.25 -20.61 15.43
CA GLY A 636 -10.02 -20.57 14.17
C GLY A 636 -11.11 -21.62 14.02
N VAL A 637 -11.96 -21.45 12.99
CA VAL A 637 -13.01 -22.43 12.68
C VAL A 637 -12.49 -23.52 11.75
N GLN A 638 -11.89 -23.16 10.60
CA GLN A 638 -11.47 -24.14 9.60
C GLN A 638 -10.12 -23.82 8.95
N LEU A 639 -9.19 -24.78 8.97
CA LEU A 639 -7.93 -24.77 8.23
C LEU A 639 -7.93 -25.88 7.17
N LEU A 640 -7.72 -25.51 5.92
CA LEU A 640 -7.49 -26.40 4.77
C LEU A 640 -6.09 -26.16 4.25
N THR A 641 -5.27 -27.21 4.12
CA THR A 641 -3.93 -27.09 3.52
C THR A 641 -3.72 -28.15 2.43
N ASP A 642 -3.02 -27.78 1.37
CA ASP A 642 -2.57 -28.66 0.30
C ASP A 642 -1.18 -28.26 -0.18
N ASN A 643 -0.38 -29.24 -0.59
CA ASN A 643 0.97 -29.08 -1.15
C ASN A 643 1.86 -28.06 -0.40
N VAL A 644 2.02 -28.21 0.92
CA VAL A 644 3.02 -27.45 1.69
C VAL A 644 4.32 -28.24 1.75
N HIS A 645 5.44 -27.63 1.36
CA HIS A 645 6.75 -28.26 1.34
C HIS A 645 7.75 -27.42 2.14
N CYS A 646 8.32 -27.97 3.22
CA CYS A 646 9.43 -27.34 3.92
C CYS A 646 10.69 -28.18 3.75
N VAL A 647 11.75 -27.53 3.31
CA VAL A 647 13.07 -28.12 3.07
C VAL A 647 14.09 -27.35 3.89
N ASP A 648 14.89 -28.08 4.66
CA ASP A 648 15.94 -27.51 5.53
C ASP A 648 15.39 -26.43 6.49
N SER A 649 14.12 -26.53 6.90
CA SER A 649 13.49 -25.58 7.82
C SER A 649 13.88 -25.85 9.26
N ILE A 650 14.48 -24.88 9.96
CA ILE A 650 14.82 -24.97 11.38
C ILE A 650 13.97 -23.98 12.17
N SER A 651 13.25 -24.48 13.18
CA SER A 651 12.14 -23.76 13.80
C SER A 651 12.04 -24.08 15.31
N GLY A 652 11.53 -23.15 16.12
CA GLY A 652 11.38 -23.35 17.57
C GLY A 652 10.16 -24.19 17.99
N GLN A 653 9.13 -24.33 17.15
CA GLN A 653 7.89 -25.03 17.49
C GLN A 653 7.62 -26.26 16.62
N SER A 654 7.59 -26.11 15.29
CA SER A 654 7.26 -27.16 14.34
C SER A 654 7.95 -26.93 13.01
N GLY A 655 8.45 -28.02 12.41
CA GLY A 655 9.22 -27.96 11.15
C GLY A 655 8.46 -27.35 9.95
N CYS A 656 7.11 -27.33 9.98
CA CYS A 656 6.32 -26.60 8.98
C CYS A 656 5.14 -25.83 9.59
N ILE A 657 4.23 -26.54 10.26
CA ILE A 657 2.90 -26.02 10.60
C ILE A 657 2.63 -26.22 12.08
N TYR A 658 2.43 -25.10 12.79
CA TYR A 658 1.88 -25.08 14.13
C TYR A 658 0.43 -24.61 14.12
N VAL A 659 -0.46 -25.39 14.74
CA VAL A 659 -1.88 -25.06 14.84
C VAL A 659 -2.36 -25.10 16.29
N ASP A 660 -2.94 -24.01 16.78
CA ASP A 660 -3.54 -23.93 18.11
C ASP A 660 -5.02 -23.56 18.06
N THR A 661 -5.85 -24.34 18.75
CA THR A 661 -7.26 -24.00 19.01
C THR A 661 -8.06 -23.74 17.72
N VAL A 662 -7.95 -24.67 16.76
CA VAL A 662 -8.74 -24.68 15.52
C VAL A 662 -9.77 -25.81 15.54
N THR A 663 -11.02 -25.51 15.13
CA THR A 663 -12.15 -26.46 15.22
C THR A 663 -12.08 -27.57 14.17
N SER A 664 -11.70 -27.25 12.93
CA SER A 664 -11.58 -28.25 11.85
C SER A 664 -10.27 -28.06 11.10
N ILE A 665 -9.45 -29.11 11.03
CA ILE A 665 -8.16 -29.11 10.32
C ILE A 665 -8.20 -30.21 9.27
N SER A 666 -7.99 -29.87 8.00
CA SER A 666 -7.84 -30.82 6.90
C SER A 666 -6.55 -30.54 6.13
N ILE A 667 -5.61 -31.47 6.20
CA ILE A 667 -4.30 -31.39 5.56
C ILE A 667 -4.23 -32.44 4.45
N SER A 668 -4.13 -31.99 3.21
CA SER A 668 -4.12 -32.87 2.04
C SER A 668 -2.74 -33.46 1.81
N ARG A 669 -1.71 -32.61 1.72
CA ARG A 669 -0.32 -33.01 1.57
C ARG A 669 0.62 -32.02 2.28
N VAL A 670 1.52 -32.56 3.11
CA VAL A 670 2.68 -31.84 3.65
C VAL A 670 3.93 -32.70 3.49
N LEU A 671 5.02 -32.09 3.00
CA LEU A 671 6.34 -32.72 2.91
C LEU A 671 7.32 -31.92 3.75
N CYS A 672 8.00 -32.59 4.68
CA CYS A 672 9.13 -32.04 5.43
C CYS A 672 10.40 -32.80 5.08
N SER A 673 11.41 -32.13 4.53
CA SER A 673 12.73 -32.74 4.30
C SER A 673 13.77 -31.97 5.11
N ASN A 674 14.60 -32.69 5.87
CA ASN A 674 15.64 -32.14 6.74
C ASN A 674 15.16 -31.05 7.72
N SER A 675 13.87 -31.06 8.09
CA SER A 675 13.28 -30.00 8.89
C SER A 675 13.36 -30.31 10.39
N VAL A 676 13.61 -29.28 11.20
CA VAL A 676 13.85 -29.33 12.65
C VAL A 676 12.86 -28.42 13.37
N GLY A 677 12.18 -28.96 14.38
CA GLY A 677 11.33 -28.20 15.31
C GLY A 677 11.79 -28.41 16.75
N ASP A 678 12.17 -27.36 17.49
CA ASP A 678 12.70 -27.52 18.86
C ASP A 678 11.69 -28.18 19.80
N LEU A 679 10.41 -27.83 19.67
CA LEU A 679 9.32 -28.37 20.50
C LEU A 679 8.49 -29.48 19.82
N GLY A 680 8.62 -29.71 18.51
CA GLY A 680 7.58 -30.46 17.78
C GLY A 680 7.93 -31.01 16.39
N ALA A 681 6.96 -31.77 15.87
CA ALA A 681 6.99 -32.52 14.61
C ALA A 681 6.99 -31.61 13.37
N CYS A 682 6.95 -32.21 12.17
CA CYS A 682 6.63 -31.51 10.92
C CYS A 682 5.28 -30.74 11.00
N VAL A 683 4.26 -31.37 11.60
CA VAL A 683 2.97 -30.74 11.92
C VAL A 683 2.67 -30.92 13.41
N PHE A 684 2.52 -29.81 14.12
CA PHE A 684 2.22 -29.80 15.55
C PHE A 684 0.87 -29.12 15.85
N THR A 685 0.03 -29.77 16.64
CA THR A 685 -1.32 -29.28 16.96
C THR A 685 -1.63 -29.26 18.46
N THR A 686 -2.23 -28.18 18.93
CA THR A 686 -2.81 -28.04 20.28
C THR A 686 -4.30 -27.68 20.16
N SER A 687 -5.15 -28.21 21.04
CA SER A 687 -6.56 -27.80 21.10
C SER A 687 -7.07 -27.79 22.53
N PHE A 688 -8.00 -26.90 22.88
CA PHE A 688 -8.67 -26.96 24.17
C PHE A 688 -9.83 -27.97 24.12
N PRO A 689 -9.98 -28.85 25.14
CA PRO A 689 -10.94 -29.96 25.14
C PRO A 689 -12.43 -29.56 25.13
N LEU A 690 -12.74 -28.26 25.07
CA LEU A 690 -14.10 -27.72 25.03
C LEU A 690 -14.64 -27.49 23.62
N LEU A 691 -13.79 -27.56 22.58
CA LEU A 691 -14.20 -27.34 21.18
C LEU A 691 -14.11 -28.64 20.37
N ILE A 692 -15.08 -28.87 19.48
CA ILE A 692 -15.14 -30.04 18.60
C ILE A 692 -13.98 -29.97 17.60
N SER A 693 -12.81 -30.53 17.93
CA SER A 693 -11.67 -30.60 17.02
C SER A 693 -11.73 -31.86 16.13
N LEU A 694 -11.90 -31.68 14.83
CA LEU A 694 -11.72 -32.73 13.82
C LEU A 694 -10.41 -32.47 13.07
N ILE A 695 -9.48 -33.41 13.13
CA ILE A 695 -8.21 -33.36 12.40
C ILE A 695 -8.19 -34.48 11.37
N THR A 696 -8.02 -34.13 10.11
CA THR A 696 -7.83 -35.08 9.00
C THR A 696 -6.54 -34.76 8.27
N ILE A 697 -5.65 -35.74 8.14
CA ILE A 697 -4.43 -35.65 7.33
C ILE A 697 -4.47 -36.79 6.32
N THR A 698 -4.29 -36.52 5.03
CA THR A 698 -4.36 -37.55 3.98
C THR A 698 -3.03 -38.02 3.41
N ASP A 699 -2.00 -37.17 3.48
CA ASP A 699 -0.64 -37.45 3.02
C ASP A 699 0.32 -36.56 3.83
N LEU A 700 1.23 -37.17 4.57
CA LEU A 700 2.25 -36.45 5.33
C LEU A 700 3.54 -37.25 5.30
N ARG A 701 4.56 -36.66 4.69
CA ARG A 701 5.85 -37.29 4.50
C ARG A 701 6.95 -36.49 5.17
N CYS A 702 7.80 -37.17 5.93
CA CYS A 702 8.92 -36.54 6.62
C CYS A 702 10.19 -37.34 6.36
N GLU A 703 11.21 -36.67 5.86
CA GLU A 703 12.51 -37.24 5.54
C GLU A 703 13.56 -36.55 6.44
N SER A 704 14.36 -37.32 7.17
CA SER A 704 15.49 -36.81 7.95
C SER A 704 15.12 -35.74 8.99
N THR A 705 14.13 -36.01 9.86
CA THR A 705 13.75 -35.05 10.90
C THR A 705 14.59 -35.22 12.17
N SER A 706 14.97 -34.10 12.79
CA SER A 706 15.63 -34.12 14.10
C SER A 706 15.07 -33.06 15.05
N SER A 707 15.04 -33.34 16.35
CA SER A 707 14.56 -32.40 17.37
C SER A 707 15.12 -32.76 18.76
N PRO A 708 15.45 -31.76 19.60
CA PRO A 708 15.82 -31.97 20.99
C PRO A 708 14.69 -32.55 21.86
N VAL A 709 13.42 -32.22 21.56
CA VAL A 709 12.25 -32.62 22.37
C VAL A 709 11.46 -33.73 21.69
N TYR A 710 10.99 -33.52 20.46
CA TYR A 710 10.21 -34.49 19.71
C TYR A 710 10.46 -34.40 18.20
N SER A 711 10.94 -35.49 17.59
CA SER A 711 11.13 -35.58 16.13
C SER A 711 10.13 -36.57 15.50
N GLY A 712 9.58 -36.18 14.36
CA GLY A 712 8.62 -36.99 13.63
C GLY A 712 7.69 -36.19 12.73
N CYS A 713 6.66 -36.85 12.20
CA CYS A 713 5.71 -36.22 11.30
C CYS A 713 4.59 -35.47 11.99
N PHE A 714 3.87 -36.13 12.89
CA PHE A 714 2.67 -35.56 13.49
C PHE A 714 2.70 -35.61 15.02
N PHE A 715 2.32 -34.51 15.67
CA PHE A 715 2.12 -34.45 17.11
C PHE A 715 0.84 -33.68 17.49
N SER A 716 0.05 -34.23 18.44
CA SER A 716 -1.15 -33.59 18.99
C SER A 716 -1.33 -33.79 20.51
N TYR A 717 -1.69 -32.73 21.26
CA TYR A 717 -1.87 -32.74 22.73
C TYR A 717 -3.30 -32.98 23.24
N VAL A 718 -4.34 -32.77 22.42
CA VAL A 718 -5.75 -32.94 22.80
C VAL A 718 -6.58 -33.25 21.55
N ILE A 719 -7.36 -34.32 21.60
CA ILE A 719 -8.04 -34.90 20.43
C ILE A 719 -9.51 -35.19 20.76
N ASN A 720 -10.42 -34.72 19.91
CA ASN A 720 -11.78 -35.27 19.82
C ASN A 720 -11.83 -36.35 18.73
N THR A 721 -11.39 -36.04 17.50
CA THR A 721 -11.21 -37.02 16.43
C THR A 721 -10.02 -36.69 15.56
N VAL A 722 -9.09 -37.64 15.40
CA VAL A 722 -7.95 -37.56 14.47
C VAL A 722 -8.05 -38.69 13.46
N THR A 723 -7.93 -38.36 12.17
CA THR A 723 -7.77 -39.32 11.07
C THR A 723 -6.48 -39.02 10.33
N LEU A 724 -5.53 -39.94 10.35
CA LEU A 724 -4.26 -39.86 9.63
C LEU A 724 -4.24 -40.94 8.54
N ASN A 725 -4.02 -40.56 7.29
CA ASN A 725 -3.81 -41.49 6.18
C ASN A 725 -2.46 -41.22 5.53
N ASN A 726 -1.81 -42.28 5.03
CA ASN A 726 -0.55 -42.21 4.25
C ASN A 726 0.51 -41.36 4.95
N ILE A 727 0.90 -41.77 6.16
CA ILE A 727 1.96 -41.11 6.91
C ILE A 727 3.25 -41.86 6.64
N THR A 728 4.29 -41.18 6.16
CA THR A 728 5.61 -41.79 5.91
C THR A 728 6.66 -40.99 6.66
N CYS A 729 7.42 -41.65 7.54
CA CYS A 729 8.64 -41.05 8.08
C CYS A 729 9.83 -41.93 7.79
N ASP A 730 10.81 -41.29 7.19
CA ASP A 730 12.10 -41.85 6.84
C ASP A 730 13.15 -41.13 7.70
N ASP A 731 13.97 -41.86 8.45
CA ASP A 731 15.13 -41.35 9.20
C ASP A 731 14.80 -40.28 10.27
N ALA A 732 14.08 -40.64 11.35
CA ALA A 732 13.83 -39.72 12.47
C ALA A 732 14.71 -40.01 13.71
N PHE A 733 15.37 -38.96 14.23
CA PHE A 733 16.26 -39.03 15.40
C PHE A 733 15.94 -37.98 16.46
N GLY A 734 16.09 -38.34 17.74
CA GLY A 734 15.92 -37.40 18.84
C GLY A 734 15.66 -38.11 20.16
N ASN A 735 15.35 -37.32 21.21
CA ASN A 735 14.99 -37.88 22.52
C ASN A 735 13.64 -38.64 22.44
N SER A 736 12.57 -37.98 21.99
CA SER A 736 11.30 -38.66 21.68
C SER A 736 11.14 -38.69 20.17
N THR A 737 10.99 -39.87 19.57
CA THR A 737 10.68 -39.99 18.13
C THR A 737 9.43 -40.83 17.91
N SER A 738 8.61 -40.46 16.93
CA SER A 738 7.55 -41.31 16.38
C SER A 738 6.99 -40.67 15.12
N CYS A 739 6.43 -41.43 14.19
CA CYS A 739 5.71 -40.82 13.08
C CYS A 739 4.48 -40.07 13.52
N ALA A 740 3.71 -40.66 14.44
CA ALA A 740 2.51 -40.04 14.97
C ALA A 740 2.51 -40.18 16.50
N LYS A 741 2.52 -39.04 17.18
CA LYS A 741 2.32 -38.94 18.63
C LYS A 741 0.98 -38.28 18.93
N LEU A 742 0.14 -38.99 19.66
CA LEU A 742 -1.20 -38.57 20.03
C LEU A 742 -1.30 -38.62 21.55
N MET A 743 -1.59 -37.48 22.17
CA MET A 743 -1.73 -37.34 23.61
C MET A 743 -3.07 -36.70 23.95
N PHE A 744 -3.66 -37.07 25.08
CA PHE A 744 -4.86 -36.42 25.61
C PHE A 744 -4.65 -36.05 27.09
N PHE A 745 -4.60 -34.75 27.39
CA PHE A 745 -4.49 -34.23 28.75
C PHE A 745 -5.47 -33.07 28.97
N LYS A 746 -6.04 -32.95 30.17
CA LYS A 746 -6.57 -31.66 30.61
C LYS A 746 -5.47 -30.96 31.41
N LEU A 747 -4.98 -29.82 30.91
CA LEU A 747 -4.35 -28.83 31.78
C LEU A 747 -5.41 -28.39 32.80
N ALA A 748 -5.38 -28.96 34.00
CA ALA A 748 -5.93 -28.27 35.14
C ALA A 748 -5.16 -26.95 35.23
N GLN A 749 -5.86 -25.82 35.17
CA GLN A 749 -5.28 -24.49 35.37
C GLN A 749 -4.53 -24.47 36.71
N ILE A 750 -3.24 -24.74 36.69
CA ILE A 750 -2.33 -24.34 37.76
C ILE A 750 -1.81 -22.98 37.31
N ASN A 751 -2.38 -21.94 37.89
CA ASN A 751 -1.94 -20.56 37.68
C ASN A 751 -0.41 -20.46 37.75
N GLY A 752 0.24 -20.14 36.61
CA GLY A 752 1.58 -19.55 36.59
C GLY A 752 2.78 -20.43 36.26
N LEU A 753 2.64 -21.68 35.85
CA LEU A 753 3.77 -22.48 35.32
C LEU A 753 3.55 -22.79 33.85
N VAL A 754 4.14 -21.94 33.00
CA VAL A 754 4.46 -22.29 31.61
C VAL A 754 5.33 -23.55 31.67
N ALA A 755 4.86 -24.64 31.07
CA ALA A 755 5.61 -25.88 30.98
C ALA A 755 6.84 -25.63 30.09
N THR A 756 7.95 -25.22 30.70
CA THR A 756 9.26 -25.22 30.07
C THR A 756 9.70 -26.67 29.86
N SER A 757 10.39 -26.88 28.74
CA SER A 757 10.74 -28.15 28.07
C SER A 757 11.48 -29.22 28.89
N SER A 758 11.73 -29.00 30.18
CA SER A 758 12.52 -29.89 31.03
C SER A 758 11.72 -30.74 32.05
N SER A 759 10.40 -30.54 32.18
CA SER A 759 9.60 -31.13 33.27
C SER A 759 8.48 -32.11 32.86
N ILE A 760 8.41 -32.51 31.59
CA ILE A 760 7.41 -33.48 31.11
C ILE A 760 7.61 -34.88 31.75
N SER A 761 8.74 -35.15 32.38
CA SER A 761 9.01 -36.40 33.11
C SER A 761 8.26 -36.56 34.43
N GLU A 762 7.61 -35.51 34.97
CA GLU A 762 7.01 -35.53 36.31
C GLU A 762 5.55 -35.05 36.38
N PHE A 763 4.75 -35.23 35.30
CA PHE A 763 3.30 -35.14 35.48
C PHE A 763 2.80 -36.34 36.30
N SER A 764 2.62 -36.09 37.59
CA SER A 764 2.00 -37.01 38.53
C SER A 764 0.58 -37.32 38.05
N TYR A 765 0.39 -38.58 37.63
CA TYR A 765 -0.86 -39.17 37.18
C TYR A 765 -1.90 -39.20 38.31
N ALA A 766 -2.57 -38.08 38.58
CA ALA A 766 -3.78 -38.09 39.38
C ALA A 766 -4.95 -38.48 38.46
N PRO A 767 -5.67 -39.60 38.72
CA PRO A 767 -6.83 -39.99 37.93
C PRO A 767 -7.96 -38.98 38.21
N LEU A 768 -8.14 -38.02 37.32
CA LEU A 768 -9.31 -37.14 37.35
C LEU A 768 -10.46 -37.84 36.61
N HIS A 769 -11.39 -38.36 37.40
CA HIS A 769 -12.56 -39.20 37.06
C HIS A 769 -13.65 -38.56 36.17
N LEU A 770 -13.34 -37.63 35.26
CA LEU A 770 -14.38 -36.90 34.52
C LEU A 770 -14.01 -36.59 33.05
N TYR A 771 -13.58 -37.54 32.21
CA TYR A 771 -13.31 -37.22 30.79
C TYR A 771 -13.76 -38.27 29.78
N ARG A 772 -14.35 -37.80 28.67
CA ARG A 772 -14.47 -38.54 27.41
C ARG A 772 -13.17 -38.30 26.63
N GLY A 773 -12.37 -39.34 26.39
CA GLY A 773 -11.19 -39.24 25.52
C GLY A 773 -11.60 -39.23 24.04
N GLY A 774 -10.66 -38.83 23.17
CA GLY A 774 -10.87 -38.76 21.72
C GLY A 774 -10.80 -40.10 20.99
N THR A 775 -11.13 -40.07 19.70
CA THR A 775 -10.93 -41.18 18.77
C THR A 775 -9.78 -40.89 17.80
N ALA A 776 -8.95 -41.88 17.53
CA ALA A 776 -7.84 -41.80 16.60
C ALA A 776 -7.93 -42.93 15.56
N ARG A 777 -7.85 -42.59 14.27
CA ARG A 777 -7.86 -43.52 13.14
C ARG A 777 -6.61 -43.29 12.30
N LEU A 778 -5.75 -44.30 12.19
CA LEU A 778 -4.53 -44.24 11.40
C LEU A 778 -4.60 -45.29 10.29
N ARG A 779 -4.29 -44.90 9.05
CA ARG A 779 -4.29 -45.79 7.88
C ARG A 779 -3.02 -45.60 7.07
N ASN A 780 -2.38 -46.68 6.64
CA ASN A 780 -1.18 -46.63 5.80
C ASN A 780 -0.07 -45.79 6.45
N VAL A 781 0.43 -46.22 7.61
CA VAL A 781 1.55 -45.56 8.28
C VAL A 781 2.81 -46.38 8.00
N VAL A 782 3.85 -45.72 7.50
CA VAL A 782 5.15 -46.31 7.18
C VAL A 782 6.21 -45.57 7.98
N CYS A 783 6.97 -46.31 8.78
CA CYS A 783 8.13 -45.80 9.51
C CYS A 783 9.34 -46.59 9.05
N ASP A 784 10.28 -45.94 8.39
CA ASP A 784 11.58 -46.52 8.07
C ASP A 784 12.66 -45.80 8.87
N TYR A 785 13.40 -46.58 9.67
CA TYR A 785 14.50 -46.10 10.50
C TYR A 785 14.11 -45.01 11.52
N MET A 786 13.64 -45.47 12.68
CA MET A 786 13.26 -44.60 13.80
C MET A 786 14.06 -44.96 15.05
N ASN A 787 14.62 -43.98 15.74
CA ASN A 787 15.36 -44.23 16.99
C ASN A 787 14.90 -43.28 18.11
N GLY A 788 14.22 -43.81 19.13
CA GLY A 788 13.67 -42.99 20.22
C GLY A 788 13.57 -43.69 21.59
N TYR A 789 13.29 -42.91 22.64
CA TYR A 789 13.21 -43.42 24.02
C TYR A 789 11.88 -44.14 24.36
N THR A 790 10.75 -43.90 23.67
CA THR A 790 9.41 -44.44 24.06
C THR A 790 8.79 -45.36 23.01
N SER A 791 8.19 -44.83 21.94
CA SER A 791 7.75 -45.62 20.78
C SER A 791 8.67 -45.37 19.59
N GLY A 792 8.75 -46.28 18.62
CA GLY A 792 9.47 -46.06 17.37
C GLY A 792 8.59 -45.48 16.26
N CYS A 793 7.29 -45.83 16.19
CA CYS A 793 6.47 -45.48 15.03
C CYS A 793 5.15 -44.75 15.38
N VAL A 794 4.31 -45.31 16.26
CA VAL A 794 3.09 -44.65 16.74
C VAL A 794 3.07 -44.65 18.26
N LEU A 795 2.82 -43.49 18.86
CA LEU A 795 2.60 -43.33 20.30
C LEU A 795 1.22 -42.72 20.53
N SER A 796 0.36 -43.40 21.28
CA SER A 796 -0.99 -42.93 21.59
C SER A 796 -1.27 -43.04 23.08
N LEU A 797 -1.50 -41.92 23.77
CA LEU A 797 -1.71 -41.88 25.21
C LEU A 797 -3.05 -41.21 25.54
N PHE A 798 -3.84 -41.88 26.39
CA PHE A 798 -5.11 -41.42 26.94
C PHE A 798 -6.23 -41.16 25.91
N VAL A 799 -6.21 -41.85 24.77
CA VAL A 799 -7.34 -41.85 23.82
C VAL A 799 -8.43 -42.83 24.25
N THR A 800 -9.69 -42.60 23.88
CA THR A 800 -10.79 -43.55 24.15
C THR A 800 -10.85 -44.65 23.10
N SER A 801 -10.58 -44.33 21.84
CA SER A 801 -10.52 -45.35 20.78
C SER A 801 -9.34 -45.11 19.86
N LEU A 802 -8.55 -46.15 19.61
CA LEU A 802 -7.47 -46.17 18.63
C LEU A 802 -7.78 -47.25 17.59
N SER A 803 -7.74 -46.88 16.31
CA SER A 803 -7.86 -47.81 15.19
C SER A 803 -6.71 -47.58 14.22
N THR A 804 -5.94 -48.62 13.95
CA THR A 804 -4.82 -48.57 13.01
C THR A 804 -4.95 -49.66 11.95
N THR A 805 -4.80 -49.31 10.68
CA THR A 805 -4.79 -50.25 9.54
C THR A 805 -3.57 -50.02 8.66
N ASN A 806 -2.87 -51.09 8.26
CA ASN A 806 -1.67 -51.03 7.42
C ASN A 806 -0.56 -50.17 8.06
N LEU A 807 0.00 -50.66 9.17
CA LEU A 807 1.14 -50.03 9.84
C LEU A 807 2.39 -50.85 9.56
N THR A 808 3.40 -50.26 8.94
CA THR A 808 4.69 -50.90 8.66
C THR A 808 5.79 -50.14 9.40
N CYS A 809 6.54 -50.83 10.26
CA CYS A 809 7.72 -50.26 10.90
C CYS A 809 8.94 -51.13 10.63
N THR A 810 9.93 -50.54 9.99
CA THR A 810 11.17 -51.19 9.59
C THR A 810 12.33 -50.50 10.28
N ASN A 811 13.26 -51.29 10.86
CA ASN A 811 14.45 -50.76 11.53
C ASN A 811 14.15 -49.76 12.66
N THR A 812 13.08 -49.99 13.43
CA THR A 812 12.66 -49.06 14.49
C THR A 812 13.12 -49.50 15.88
N PHE A 813 13.51 -48.53 16.71
CA PHE A 813 13.88 -48.70 18.12
C PHE A 813 13.05 -47.79 19.01
N GLY A 814 12.40 -48.36 20.04
CA GLY A 814 11.68 -47.58 21.04
C GLY A 814 11.65 -48.27 22.41
N GLY A 815 11.78 -47.50 23.50
CA GLY A 815 11.87 -48.07 24.86
C GLY A 815 10.68 -48.95 25.27
N GLN A 816 9.45 -48.52 24.99
CA GLN A 816 8.22 -49.30 25.22
C GLN A 816 7.86 -50.19 24.04
N SER A 817 7.93 -49.64 22.82
CA SER A 817 7.71 -50.41 21.59
C SER A 817 8.47 -49.83 20.40
N GLY A 818 8.92 -50.66 19.47
CA GLY A 818 9.47 -50.16 18.21
C GLY A 818 8.38 -49.82 17.17
N CYS A 819 7.16 -50.35 17.30
CA CYS A 819 6.06 -50.02 16.40
C CYS A 819 4.99 -49.17 17.07
N ILE A 820 4.13 -49.77 17.91
CA ILE A 820 3.01 -49.04 18.50
C ILE A 820 2.98 -49.17 20.01
N ALA A 821 2.94 -48.03 20.69
CA ALA A 821 2.67 -47.93 22.11
C ALA A 821 1.35 -47.19 22.32
N SER A 822 0.42 -47.80 23.05
CA SER A 822 -0.90 -47.26 23.30
C SER A 822 -1.32 -47.40 24.76
N GLN A 823 -1.88 -46.34 25.34
CA GLN A 823 -2.60 -46.38 26.61
C GLN A 823 -3.95 -45.72 26.39
N THR A 824 -5.05 -46.40 26.69
CA THR A 824 -6.40 -45.82 26.56
C THR A 824 -7.01 -45.46 27.92
N ILE A 825 -8.05 -44.62 27.90
CA ILE A 825 -8.87 -44.36 29.08
C ILE A 825 -9.94 -45.45 29.17
N GLN A 826 -9.89 -46.27 30.22
CA GLN A 826 -10.98 -47.19 30.56
C GLN A 826 -12.17 -46.36 31.07
N GLY A 827 -13.32 -46.47 30.42
CA GLY A 827 -14.51 -45.68 30.77
C GLY A 827 -15.08 -46.07 32.13
N ASP A 828 -15.48 -45.08 32.93
CA ASP A 828 -16.29 -45.32 34.13
C ASP A 828 -17.74 -45.61 33.71
N ILE A 829 -18.27 -46.78 34.10
CA ILE A 829 -19.54 -47.39 33.64
C ILE A 829 -20.78 -46.49 33.87
N THR A 830 -20.64 -45.41 34.62
CA THR A 830 -21.76 -44.59 35.09
C THR A 830 -22.22 -43.48 34.13
N LEU A 831 -21.44 -43.09 33.10
CA LEU A 831 -21.81 -42.00 32.19
C LEU A 831 -21.49 -42.33 30.72
N ASN A 832 -22.46 -42.95 30.02
CA ASN A 832 -22.54 -43.17 28.56
C ASN A 832 -21.51 -44.14 27.94
N ASN A 833 -21.76 -45.46 28.04
CA ASN A 833 -21.55 -46.54 27.04
C ASN A 833 -20.41 -46.47 25.97
N LEU A 834 -19.32 -45.74 26.16
CA LEU A 834 -18.17 -45.73 25.26
C LEU A 834 -17.05 -46.54 25.90
N ALA A 835 -17.00 -47.82 25.54
CA ALA A 835 -15.94 -48.73 25.91
C ALA A 835 -14.60 -48.28 25.29
N GLY A 836 -13.54 -48.24 26.10
CA GLY A 836 -12.20 -47.94 25.61
C GLY A 836 -11.73 -49.05 24.67
N SER A 837 -11.31 -48.72 23.44
CA SER A 837 -10.98 -49.76 22.43
C SER A 837 -9.72 -49.49 21.63
N THR A 838 -8.94 -50.55 21.36
CA THR A 838 -7.76 -50.50 20.50
C THR A 838 -7.87 -51.59 19.44
N THR A 839 -7.97 -51.19 18.17
CA THR A 839 -8.08 -52.09 17.01
C THR A 839 -6.88 -51.92 16.08
N LEU A 840 -6.05 -52.95 15.93
CA LEU A 840 -4.88 -52.95 15.07
C LEU A 840 -5.06 -53.99 13.96
N SER A 841 -4.85 -53.61 12.71
CA SER A 841 -5.03 -54.47 11.54
C SER A 841 -3.88 -54.33 10.54
N ASN A 842 -3.37 -55.45 10.03
CA ASN A 842 -2.24 -55.50 9.10
C ASN A 842 -1.02 -54.71 9.62
N LEU A 843 -0.48 -55.14 10.76
CA LEU A 843 0.71 -54.55 11.38
C LEU A 843 1.94 -55.37 10.99
N ILE A 844 2.93 -54.75 10.35
CA ILE A 844 4.21 -55.36 9.99
C ILE A 844 5.31 -54.67 10.79
N CYS A 845 6.00 -55.41 11.64
CA CYS A 845 7.25 -54.93 12.24
C CYS A 845 8.40 -55.80 11.77
N GLN A 846 9.39 -55.15 11.19
CA GLN A 846 10.57 -55.78 10.65
C GLN A 846 11.82 -55.16 11.26
N ASN A 847 12.71 -56.00 11.81
CA ASN A 847 13.94 -55.52 12.44
C ASN A 847 13.68 -54.47 13.56
N SER A 848 12.59 -54.67 14.30
CA SER A 848 12.13 -53.73 15.34
C SER A 848 12.58 -54.17 16.73
N THR A 849 13.00 -53.22 17.56
CA THR A 849 13.64 -53.49 18.86
C THR A 849 13.07 -52.62 19.98
N SER A 850 12.96 -53.18 21.19
CA SER A 850 12.40 -52.49 22.35
C SER A 850 12.88 -53.06 23.69
N VAL A 851 12.79 -52.25 24.76
CA VAL A 851 13.03 -52.67 26.15
C VAL A 851 11.77 -53.33 26.75
N ILE A 852 10.60 -53.27 26.10
CA ILE A 852 9.40 -54.00 26.52
C ILE A 852 8.89 -54.89 25.39
N ALA A 853 8.23 -54.35 24.36
CA ALA A 853 7.63 -55.14 23.29
C ALA A 853 7.90 -54.54 21.91
N PRO A 854 8.73 -55.16 21.05
CA PRO A 854 9.08 -54.60 19.74
C PRO A 854 7.90 -54.17 18.87
N CYS A 855 6.76 -54.87 18.88
CA CYS A 855 5.65 -54.53 17.99
C CYS A 855 4.50 -53.77 18.62
N ALA A 856 3.93 -54.28 19.70
CA ALA A 856 2.78 -53.63 20.32
C ALA A 856 2.90 -53.62 21.85
N TYR A 857 2.79 -52.43 22.43
CA TYR A 857 2.68 -52.20 23.87
C TYR A 857 1.35 -51.52 24.16
N ILE A 858 0.42 -52.19 24.86
CA ILE A 858 -0.96 -51.72 25.02
C ILE A 858 -1.39 -51.75 26.50
N LEU A 859 -1.95 -50.66 27.03
CA LEU A 859 -2.36 -50.55 28.43
C LEU A 859 -3.80 -50.02 28.62
N ASN A 860 -4.48 -50.54 29.64
CA ASN A 860 -5.74 -50.00 30.20
C ASN A 860 -6.85 -49.82 29.15
N VAL A 861 -7.14 -50.90 28.41
CA VAL A 861 -8.14 -50.92 27.32
C VAL A 861 -9.26 -51.88 27.69
N GLU A 862 -10.52 -51.53 27.46
CA GLU A 862 -11.62 -52.47 27.66
C GLU A 862 -11.60 -53.55 26.56
N VAL A 863 -11.52 -53.15 25.29
CA VAL A 863 -11.49 -54.10 24.15
C VAL A 863 -10.24 -53.89 23.28
N MET A 864 -9.40 -54.91 23.20
CA MET A 864 -8.26 -54.98 22.29
C MET A 864 -8.53 -55.97 21.16
N THR A 865 -8.41 -55.53 19.91
CA THR A 865 -8.48 -56.39 18.71
C THR A 865 -7.21 -56.23 17.87
N ILE A 866 -6.53 -57.33 17.57
CA ILE A 866 -5.35 -57.36 16.70
C ILE A 866 -5.56 -58.41 15.62
N SER A 867 -5.48 -58.01 14.35
CA SER A 867 -5.64 -58.91 13.19
C SER A 867 -4.49 -58.76 12.20
N ALA A 868 -3.96 -59.87 11.67
CA ALA A 868 -2.89 -59.86 10.67
C ALA A 868 -1.62 -59.12 11.14
N LEU A 869 -1.10 -59.48 12.32
CA LEU A 869 0.18 -58.97 12.84
C LEU A 869 1.34 -59.83 12.31
N THR A 870 2.40 -59.22 11.77
CA THR A 870 3.65 -59.88 11.41
C THR A 870 4.82 -59.28 12.18
N CYS A 871 5.42 -60.07 13.06
CA CYS A 871 6.65 -59.77 13.77
C CYS A 871 7.80 -60.54 13.11
N ASN A 872 8.76 -59.86 12.52
CA ASN A 872 9.91 -60.49 11.85
C ASN A 872 11.23 -59.89 12.30
N LEU A 873 12.16 -60.72 12.79
CA LEU A 873 13.48 -60.28 13.29
C LEU A 873 13.36 -59.22 14.40
N THR A 874 12.53 -59.47 15.40
CA THR A 874 12.21 -58.48 16.44
C THR A 874 12.77 -58.87 17.82
N MET A 875 13.17 -57.91 18.65
CA MET A 875 13.77 -58.18 19.98
C MET A 875 13.15 -57.33 21.10
N GLY A 876 12.73 -57.97 22.21
CA GLY A 876 12.35 -57.29 23.45
C GLY A 876 11.76 -58.25 24.52
N PRO A 877 11.83 -57.94 25.83
CA PRO A 877 11.46 -58.85 26.92
C PRO A 877 10.04 -59.46 26.86
N GLY A 878 9.04 -58.66 26.46
CA GLY A 878 7.62 -59.02 26.35
C GLY A 878 7.26 -59.81 25.08
N GLY A 879 8.21 -60.05 24.18
CA GLY A 879 7.93 -60.65 22.87
C GLY A 879 7.27 -59.67 21.90
N CYS A 880 6.59 -60.20 20.89
CA CYS A 880 5.91 -59.45 19.84
C CYS A 880 4.84 -58.48 20.42
N ILE A 881 4.05 -58.92 21.41
CA ILE A 881 3.01 -58.08 22.03
C ILE A 881 3.14 -58.10 23.56
N PHE A 882 3.06 -56.93 24.19
CA PHE A 882 2.77 -56.76 25.61
C PHE A 882 1.46 -56.01 25.78
N ALA A 883 0.49 -56.57 26.50
CA ALA A 883 -0.72 -55.86 26.89
C ALA A 883 -1.09 -56.10 28.36
N ALA A 884 -1.53 -55.06 29.07
CA ALA A 884 -1.95 -55.19 30.47
C ALA A 884 -3.13 -54.27 30.82
N GLY A 885 -3.95 -54.70 31.79
CA GLY A 885 -5.17 -53.97 32.16
C GLY A 885 -6.22 -54.05 31.05
N ILE A 886 -6.43 -55.25 30.49
CA ILE A 886 -7.34 -55.47 29.35
C ILE A 886 -8.56 -56.29 29.78
N ASP A 887 -9.79 -55.85 29.49
CA ASP A 887 -10.98 -56.66 29.79
C ASP A 887 -11.19 -57.77 28.73
N PHE A 888 -11.12 -57.43 27.45
CA PHE A 888 -11.32 -58.36 26.33
C PHE A 888 -10.19 -58.26 25.31
N ALA A 889 -9.56 -59.38 24.96
CA ALA A 889 -8.47 -59.44 23.98
C ALA A 889 -8.79 -60.43 22.85
N PHE A 890 -8.80 -59.95 21.60
CA PHE A 890 -9.05 -60.73 20.40
C PHE A 890 -7.86 -60.64 19.45
N ILE A 891 -7.18 -61.77 19.17
CA ILE A 891 -5.98 -61.83 18.33
C ILE A 891 -6.19 -62.83 17.19
N TYR A 892 -6.06 -62.38 15.95
CA TYR A 892 -6.32 -63.16 14.73
C TYR A 892 -5.14 -63.08 13.75
N ASP A 893 -4.83 -64.20 13.09
CA ASP A 893 -3.89 -64.27 11.95
C ASP A 893 -2.50 -63.65 12.25
N SER A 894 -1.97 -63.88 13.46
CA SER A 894 -0.70 -63.29 13.91
C SER A 894 0.49 -64.22 13.64
N THR A 895 1.55 -63.71 13.03
CA THR A 895 2.78 -64.45 12.72
C THR A 895 3.98 -63.82 13.43
N ALA A 896 4.75 -64.62 14.17
CA ALA A 896 6.03 -64.20 14.74
C ALA A 896 7.16 -65.12 14.25
N VAL A 897 8.13 -64.54 13.53
CA VAL A 897 9.29 -65.21 12.95
C VAL A 897 10.58 -64.62 13.51
N ASP A 898 11.44 -65.47 14.08
CA ASP A 898 12.73 -65.07 14.64
C ASP A 898 12.61 -63.89 15.65
N THR A 899 11.55 -63.94 16.48
CA THR A 899 11.26 -62.98 17.55
C THR A 899 11.86 -63.44 18.89
N PHE A 900 12.64 -62.59 19.55
CA PHE A 900 13.25 -62.89 20.85
C PHE A 900 12.51 -62.21 22.00
N GLY A 901 11.67 -62.98 22.70
CA GLY A 901 11.05 -62.62 23.99
C GLY A 901 11.90 -63.11 25.15
N ILE A 902 12.75 -62.25 25.73
CA ILE A 902 13.76 -62.67 26.73
C ILE A 902 13.09 -63.23 28.01
N ASP A 903 11.92 -62.72 28.39
CA ASP A 903 11.30 -63.02 29.69
C ASP A 903 9.87 -63.65 29.61
N PHE A 904 9.12 -63.45 28.51
CA PHE A 904 7.66 -63.69 28.51
C PHE A 904 7.04 -64.45 27.32
N GLY A 905 7.83 -65.01 26.39
CA GLY A 905 7.30 -65.71 25.21
C GLY A 905 7.00 -64.75 24.03
N ALA A 906 6.17 -65.16 23.05
CA ALA A 906 5.86 -64.33 21.89
C ALA A 906 4.75 -63.28 22.17
N PHE A 907 3.83 -63.56 23.09
CA PHE A 907 2.77 -62.64 23.52
C PHE A 907 2.66 -62.67 25.05
N TYR A 908 2.58 -61.50 25.67
CA TYR A 908 2.34 -61.32 27.09
C TYR A 908 1.09 -60.47 27.33
N LEU A 909 0.06 -61.07 27.94
CA LEU A 909 -1.25 -60.45 28.14
C LEU A 909 -1.66 -60.57 29.62
N VAL A 910 -2.06 -59.46 30.23
CA VAL A 910 -2.67 -59.41 31.57
C VAL A 910 -4.11 -58.92 31.42
N THR A 911 -5.07 -59.85 31.53
CA THR A 911 -6.49 -59.58 31.27
C THR A 911 -7.38 -59.90 32.48
N THR A 912 -8.51 -59.21 32.57
CA THR A 912 -9.58 -59.39 33.57
C THR A 912 -10.78 -60.16 33.02
N GLY A 913 -10.93 -60.26 31.69
CA GLY A 913 -11.98 -61.03 31.02
C GLY A 913 -11.45 -61.94 29.90
N VAL A 914 -12.17 -62.02 28.77
CA VAL A 914 -11.98 -63.07 27.75
C VAL A 914 -10.79 -62.80 26.83
N VAL A 915 -10.04 -63.86 26.54
CA VAL A 915 -8.96 -63.86 25.54
C VAL A 915 -9.28 -64.87 24.44
N THR A 916 -9.30 -64.42 23.18
CA THR A 916 -9.45 -65.28 21.98
C THR A 916 -8.21 -65.15 21.11
N VAL A 917 -7.60 -66.28 20.73
CA VAL A 917 -6.48 -66.33 19.79
C VAL A 917 -6.80 -67.31 18.67
N GLN A 918 -6.74 -66.89 17.41
CA GLN A 918 -7.00 -67.74 16.24
C GLN A 918 -5.92 -67.55 15.17
N ASN A 919 -5.55 -68.63 14.48
CA ASN A 919 -4.57 -68.65 13.38
C ASN A 919 -3.21 -68.00 13.70
N ALA A 920 -2.67 -68.22 14.90
CA ALA A 920 -1.36 -67.71 15.28
C ALA A 920 -0.22 -68.67 14.89
N LEU A 921 0.78 -68.19 14.13
CA LEU A 921 1.95 -68.96 13.69
C LEU A 921 3.22 -68.44 14.39
N LEU A 922 3.86 -69.30 15.19
CA LEU A 922 5.12 -68.99 15.89
C LEU A 922 6.26 -69.84 15.32
N LYS A 923 7.21 -69.23 14.62
CA LYS A 923 8.40 -69.89 14.05
C LYS A 923 9.67 -69.24 14.59
N ASN A 924 10.29 -69.85 15.59
CA ASN A 924 11.54 -69.33 16.17
C ASN A 924 12.70 -70.29 15.90
N LYS A 925 13.75 -69.84 15.20
CA LYS A 925 14.99 -70.63 15.05
C LYS A 925 15.78 -70.63 16.36
N SER A 926 15.37 -71.45 17.34
CA SER A 926 16.14 -71.58 18.58
C SER A 926 17.49 -72.28 18.34
N HIS A 927 18.59 -71.58 18.67
CA HIS A 927 19.84 -72.21 19.08
C HIS A 927 19.62 -72.94 20.42
N ARG A 928 19.14 -74.20 20.36
CA ARG A 928 19.32 -75.37 21.26
C ARG A 928 19.52 -75.28 22.80
N ARG A 929 19.47 -74.15 23.51
CA ARG A 929 19.54 -74.12 24.99
C ARG A 929 18.54 -73.10 25.54
N HIS A 930 17.72 -73.55 26.50
CA HIS A 930 16.57 -72.86 27.12
C HIS A 930 15.22 -73.04 26.39
N ARG A 931 14.66 -74.25 26.49
CA ARG A 931 13.20 -74.45 26.43
C ARG A 931 12.64 -73.96 27.76
N HIS A 932 11.85 -72.89 27.80
CA HIS A 932 10.70 -72.76 28.73
C HIS A 932 9.69 -71.69 28.22
N GLN A 933 8.43 -72.14 28.14
CA GLN A 933 7.16 -71.39 28.05
C GLN A 933 6.93 -70.48 26.82
N PHE A 934 6.19 -71.03 25.85
CA PHE A 934 5.63 -70.29 24.69
C PHE A 934 4.44 -69.39 25.06
N TRP A 935 3.85 -69.61 26.24
CA TRP A 935 2.71 -68.89 26.79
C TRP A 935 2.85 -68.85 28.32
N ARG A 936 2.71 -67.67 28.94
CA ARG A 936 2.59 -67.53 30.40
C ARG A 936 1.33 -66.74 30.71
N TRP A 937 0.37 -67.40 31.34
CA TRP A 937 -0.92 -66.82 31.75
C TRP A 937 -0.94 -66.71 33.27
N SER A 938 -1.34 -65.55 33.79
CA SER A 938 -1.65 -65.38 35.21
C SER A 938 -3.05 -64.80 35.35
N SER A 939 -4.06 -65.66 35.40
CA SER A 939 -5.40 -65.27 35.84
C SER A 939 -5.60 -65.71 37.29
N HIS A 940 -6.01 -64.77 38.15
CA HIS A 940 -6.91 -65.14 39.25
C HIS A 940 -8.31 -65.11 38.63
N GLN A 941 -8.89 -66.30 38.42
CA GLN A 941 -10.23 -66.56 37.86
C GLN A 941 -10.31 -66.53 36.32
N CYS A 942 -10.12 -67.68 35.66
CA CYS A 942 -10.64 -67.93 34.32
C CYS A 942 -11.45 -69.23 34.38
N SER A 943 -12.77 -69.16 34.18
CA SER A 943 -13.67 -70.30 34.34
C SER A 943 -13.86 -71.14 33.07
N GLU A 944 -13.52 -70.65 31.87
CA GLU A 944 -13.66 -71.41 30.63
C GLU A 944 -12.63 -70.98 29.56
N CYS A 945 -11.70 -71.87 29.20
CA CYS A 945 -10.81 -71.71 28.04
C CYS A 945 -11.19 -72.79 27.00
N TYR A 946 -11.49 -72.39 25.76
CA TYR A 946 -11.60 -73.31 24.62
C TYR A 946 -10.31 -73.26 23.78
N TYR A 947 -9.74 -74.44 23.48
CA TYR A 947 -8.55 -74.64 22.67
C TYR A 947 -8.89 -74.90 21.20
#